data_AF-A0A223KLA1-F1
#
_entry.id   AF-A0A223KLA1-F1
#
_cell.length_a   1.000
_cell.length_b   1.000
_cell.length_c   1.000
_cell.angle_alpha   90.00
_cell.angle_beta   90.00
_cell.angle_gamma   90.00
#
_symmetry.space_group_name_H-M   'P 1'
#
loop_
_entity.id
_entity.type
_entity.pdbx_description
1 polymer ?
#
loop_
_entity_poly.entity_id
_entity_poly.type
_entity_poly.pdbx_seq_one_letter_code
_entity_poly.pdbx_strand_id
1 'polypeptide(L)'
;MYKRIIVVVASALFGLLALLAVIITDLYDRDFPQAIGVESRLSINFSESNFSVTEAFAMLEELDASLELGLVKVAPDLASDGEGQMFVALNEGELPEEFSWFGGDGVVKIVGKDRLSNSYPDGFYLVTGKYANLREFEDTLKSAGVKVGRGDASILDSLFFVVQERGFTAAVIAAFALIMALALFWLSLRARGRALRVLGGCPTVRIQMQDLAGFGGTLFVSAGAVSLIAALYVGLFYGWLYVGTFLKVLLSLQVAVITVSLLAALIMSATAWPSATMLATRQPAVKSLRSAAMVIQALTFLLVVSAAGPAWSSYKHSSAMAAEMAQWKQLADQVAIVFATEINEMDNLEPQIGELVKDAESLDAVAFSYTYTKEMIMSVNFGEYSSVSFVNENWLDLVTKGVSQPTVTSVPHEDIPKELFQMVREEADFLSRDGVSEELFSQFQFLRPADGFRLPVSQGGGGERLLFSEDVLVVVVPSIYNVYNDSALTSMASTSNVVFSGVTATQQLLERHGLDVQSLRESGMKGELRVVYIAEEGILLAQFAAYVVWLLNLALVALVVAFSVAAGISALITALLQSKRDFPLRLAGQSWISILQRRIVKDLFAGIIIVGIVVVLQKPGTMGAVLVAAAYGLLIVPLSHLFATRWCFNGVSRRRI
;
A
#
# COMPACT_ATOMS: atom_id res chain seq x y z
N MET A 1 -4.00 -33.60 -23.49
CA MET A 1 -2.92 -33.17 -22.58
C MET A 1 -2.66 -31.66 -22.70
N TYR A 2 -2.29 -31.12 -23.87
CA TYR A 2 -1.94 -29.69 -24.01
C TYR A 2 -3.05 -28.69 -23.68
N LYS A 3 -4.31 -28.96 -24.12
CA LYS A 3 -5.47 -28.16 -23.70
C LYS A 3 -5.63 -28.09 -22.18
N ARG A 4 -5.26 -29.15 -21.45
CA ARG A 4 -5.34 -29.17 -19.98
C ARG A 4 -4.32 -28.23 -19.35
N ILE A 5 -3.10 -28.14 -19.90
CA ILE A 5 -2.08 -27.20 -19.42
C ILE A 5 -2.54 -25.76 -19.62
N ILE A 6 -3.10 -25.43 -20.79
CA ILE A 6 -3.66 -24.09 -21.05
C ILE A 6 -4.80 -23.78 -20.11
N VAL A 7 -5.73 -24.71 -19.90
CA VAL A 7 -6.84 -24.53 -18.95
C VAL A 7 -6.31 -24.31 -17.53
N VAL A 8 -5.32 -25.07 -17.07
CA VAL A 8 -4.74 -24.92 -15.73
C VAL A 8 -4.07 -23.56 -15.57
N VAL A 9 -3.23 -23.15 -16.52
CA VAL A 9 -2.52 -21.85 -16.46
C VAL A 9 -3.50 -20.69 -16.62
N ALA A 10 -4.49 -20.80 -17.49
CA ALA A 10 -5.55 -19.80 -17.65
C ALA A 10 -6.41 -19.70 -16.38
N SER A 11 -6.78 -20.82 -15.76
CA SER A 11 -7.50 -20.83 -14.49
C SER A 11 -6.68 -20.22 -13.36
N ALA A 12 -5.37 -20.42 -13.31
CA ALA A 12 -4.50 -19.73 -12.36
C ALA A 12 -4.47 -18.21 -12.60
N LEU A 13 -4.33 -17.76 -13.87
CA LEU A 13 -4.40 -16.35 -14.24
C LEU A 13 -5.75 -15.73 -13.83
N PHE A 14 -6.87 -16.36 -14.19
CA PHE A 14 -8.19 -15.87 -13.83
C PHE A 14 -8.45 -15.94 -12.32
N GLY A 15 -7.85 -16.89 -11.60
CA GLY A 15 -7.88 -16.94 -10.14
C GLY A 15 -7.13 -15.76 -9.50
N LEU A 16 -5.99 -15.37 -10.06
CA LEU A 16 -5.29 -14.15 -9.66
C LEU A 16 -6.12 -12.89 -9.95
N LEU A 17 -6.82 -12.84 -11.09
CA LEU A 17 -7.74 -11.73 -11.38
C LEU A 17 -8.95 -11.71 -10.45
N ALA A 18 -9.45 -12.87 -10.02
CA ALA A 18 -10.51 -12.97 -9.03
C ALA A 18 -10.05 -12.42 -7.68
N LEU A 19 -8.83 -12.75 -7.25
CA LEU A 19 -8.27 -12.18 -6.03
C LEU A 19 -8.06 -10.66 -6.16
N LEU A 20 -7.54 -10.19 -7.30
CA LEU A 20 -7.45 -8.76 -7.58
C LEU A 20 -8.83 -8.08 -7.53
N ALA A 21 -9.87 -8.73 -8.06
CA ALA A 21 -11.23 -8.23 -7.99
C ALA A 21 -11.78 -8.20 -6.55
N VAL A 22 -11.41 -9.16 -5.68
CA VAL A 22 -11.72 -9.11 -4.24
C VAL A 22 -11.10 -7.86 -3.63
N ILE A 23 -9.80 -7.61 -3.83
CA ILE A 23 -9.11 -6.43 -3.28
C ILE A 23 -9.75 -5.13 -3.79
N ILE A 24 -10.04 -5.03 -5.08
CA ILE A 24 -10.65 -3.83 -5.65
C ILE A 24 -12.08 -3.64 -5.13
N THR A 25 -12.84 -4.73 -4.96
CA THR A 25 -14.20 -4.67 -4.40
C THR A 25 -14.15 -4.23 -2.93
N ASP A 26 -13.16 -4.70 -2.17
CA ASP A 26 -12.95 -4.29 -0.79
C ASP A 26 -12.61 -2.79 -0.68
N LEU A 27 -11.61 -2.32 -1.44
CA LEU A 27 -11.25 -0.91 -1.48
C LEU A 27 -12.43 -0.04 -1.93
N TYR A 28 -13.16 -0.49 -2.95
CA TYR A 28 -14.36 0.20 -3.42
C TYR A 28 -15.45 0.26 -2.35
N ASP A 29 -15.70 -0.83 -1.62
CA ASP A 29 -16.72 -0.87 -0.57
C ASP A 29 -16.30 -0.10 0.69
N ARG A 30 -14.99 0.05 0.94
CA ARG A 30 -14.48 0.95 2.00
C ARG A 30 -14.71 2.41 1.66
N ASP A 31 -14.48 2.78 0.39
CA ASP A 31 -14.67 4.15 -0.07
C ASP A 31 -16.16 4.49 -0.30
N PHE A 32 -16.96 3.50 -0.72
CA PHE A 32 -18.38 3.60 -1.04
C PHE A 32 -19.15 2.38 -0.48
N PRO A 33 -19.42 2.36 0.84
CA PRO A 33 -20.10 1.24 1.47
C PRO A 33 -21.49 1.00 0.90
N GLN A 34 -21.65 -0.13 0.20
CA GLN A 34 -22.90 -0.46 -0.50
C GLN A 34 -24.04 -0.79 0.45
N ALA A 35 -23.72 -1.31 1.64
CA ALA A 35 -24.71 -1.69 2.65
C ALA A 35 -25.52 -0.49 3.17
N ILE A 36 -24.97 0.72 3.07
CA ILE A 36 -25.60 1.98 3.48
C ILE A 36 -25.89 2.92 2.30
N GLY A 37 -25.82 2.39 1.07
CA GLY A 37 -26.29 3.09 -0.13
C GLY A 37 -25.43 4.28 -0.58
N VAL A 38 -24.15 4.33 -0.22
CA VAL A 38 -23.25 5.44 -0.54
C VAL A 38 -22.83 5.40 -2.00
N GLU A 39 -23.10 6.48 -2.75
CA GLU A 39 -22.67 6.67 -4.14
C GLU A 39 -21.72 7.86 -4.33
N SER A 40 -21.52 8.69 -3.30
CA SER A 40 -20.63 9.86 -3.35
C SER A 40 -19.92 10.06 -2.02
N ARG A 41 -18.65 10.48 -2.11
CA ARG A 41 -17.78 10.84 -1.00
C ARG A 41 -17.26 12.25 -1.18
N LEU A 42 -17.19 12.97 -0.08
CA LEU A 42 -16.68 14.33 0.02
C LEU A 42 -15.42 14.33 0.88
N SER A 43 -14.37 14.95 0.39
CA SER A 43 -13.19 15.32 1.16
C SER A 43 -13.36 16.78 1.55
N ILE A 44 -13.50 17.07 2.84
CA ILE A 44 -13.72 18.41 3.34
C ILE A 44 -12.51 18.81 4.19
N ASN A 45 -11.98 19.99 3.94
CA ASN A 45 -10.86 20.56 4.67
C ASN A 45 -11.14 22.05 4.97
N PHE A 46 -11.21 22.36 6.26
CA PHE A 46 -11.45 23.67 6.83
C PHE A 46 -10.14 24.39 7.19
N SER A 47 -8.96 23.83 6.94
CA SER A 47 -7.67 24.38 7.37
C SER A 47 -7.37 25.78 6.81
N GLU A 48 -7.99 26.18 5.70
CA GLU A 48 -7.88 27.53 5.10
C GLU A 48 -9.10 28.43 5.38
N SER A 49 -10.08 27.93 6.13
CA SER A 49 -11.29 28.66 6.49
C SER A 49 -11.15 29.32 7.86
N ASN A 50 -11.97 30.33 8.13
CA ASN A 50 -12.01 31.03 9.42
C ASN A 50 -12.99 30.38 10.43
N PHE A 51 -13.50 29.18 10.15
CA PHE A 51 -14.46 28.53 11.03
C PHE A 51 -13.77 27.86 12.22
N SER A 52 -14.38 28.02 13.40
CA SER A 52 -14.04 27.14 14.53
C SER A 52 -14.54 25.71 14.26
N VAL A 53 -14.02 24.72 14.99
CA VAL A 53 -14.47 23.32 14.83
C VAL A 53 -15.98 23.18 15.09
N THR A 54 -16.52 23.93 16.06
CA THR A 54 -17.94 23.91 16.41
C THR A 54 -18.80 24.57 15.34
N GLU A 55 -18.34 25.70 14.79
CA GLU A 55 -19.01 26.36 13.66
C GLU A 55 -18.99 25.48 12.40
N ALA A 56 -17.87 24.80 12.13
CA ALA A 56 -17.73 23.88 11.01
C ALA A 56 -18.72 22.71 11.14
N PHE A 57 -18.80 22.04 12.29
CA PHE A 57 -19.78 20.97 12.49
C PHE A 57 -21.23 21.47 12.44
N ALA A 58 -21.54 22.63 13.04
CA ALA A 58 -22.88 23.21 12.99
C ALA A 58 -23.29 23.55 11.55
N MET A 59 -22.39 24.13 10.75
CA MET A 59 -22.61 24.40 9.33
C MET A 59 -22.85 23.10 8.56
N LEU A 60 -22.04 22.06 8.77
CA LEU A 60 -22.22 20.77 8.12
C LEU A 60 -23.56 20.12 8.51
N GLU A 61 -23.97 20.21 9.78
CA GLU A 61 -25.24 19.68 10.28
C GLU A 61 -26.45 20.40 9.64
N GLU A 62 -26.41 21.73 9.59
CA GLU A 62 -27.47 22.55 8.98
C GLU A 62 -27.59 22.29 7.47
N LEU A 63 -26.45 22.21 6.77
CA LEU A 63 -26.42 21.92 5.34
C LEU A 63 -26.86 20.48 5.03
N ASP A 64 -26.47 19.52 5.86
CA ASP A 64 -26.91 18.12 5.73
C ASP A 64 -28.42 17.99 5.90
N ALA A 65 -28.99 18.62 6.93
CA ALA A 65 -30.42 18.58 7.21
C ALA A 65 -31.24 19.32 6.15
N SER A 66 -30.80 20.50 5.71
CA SER A 66 -31.52 21.32 4.73
C SER A 66 -31.50 20.73 3.32
N LEU A 67 -30.39 20.09 2.93
CA LEU A 67 -30.22 19.51 1.60
C LEU A 67 -30.54 18.00 1.56
N GLU A 68 -30.87 17.40 2.71
CA GLU A 68 -31.19 15.99 2.92
C GLU A 68 -30.09 15.04 2.39
N LEU A 69 -28.82 15.33 2.73
CA LEU A 69 -27.66 14.61 2.17
C LEU A 69 -27.35 13.30 2.91
N GLY A 70 -27.77 13.17 4.17
CA GLY A 70 -27.44 12.02 5.02
C GLY A 70 -25.93 11.87 5.17
N LEU A 71 -25.26 12.93 5.63
CA LEU A 71 -23.81 12.95 5.78
C LEU A 71 -23.35 12.05 6.93
N VAL A 72 -22.39 11.18 6.60
CA VAL A 72 -21.77 10.25 7.53
C VAL A 72 -20.26 10.45 7.50
N LYS A 73 -19.67 10.88 8.61
CA LYS A 73 -18.23 11.03 8.72
C LYS A 73 -17.56 9.67 8.98
N VAL A 74 -16.47 9.38 8.27
CA VAL A 74 -15.63 8.20 8.57
C VAL A 74 -14.65 8.56 9.69
N ALA A 75 -14.65 7.76 10.77
CA ALA A 75 -13.75 7.89 11.91
C ALA A 75 -13.24 6.49 12.34
N PRO A 76 -12.12 6.35 13.05
CA PRO A 76 -11.67 5.06 13.56
C PRO A 76 -12.32 4.70 14.90
N ASP A 77 -12.43 3.39 15.16
CA ASP A 77 -12.89 2.86 16.45
C ASP A 77 -11.76 2.88 17.47
N LEU A 78 -11.78 3.90 18.31
CA LEU A 78 -10.83 4.09 19.40
C LEU A 78 -11.26 3.40 20.70
N ALA A 79 -12.51 2.92 20.79
CA ALA A 79 -13.04 2.26 21.98
C ALA A 79 -12.82 0.74 21.95
N SER A 80 -12.64 0.16 20.75
CA SER A 80 -12.23 -1.24 20.55
C SER A 80 -10.70 -1.39 20.42
N ASP A 81 -10.24 -2.56 20.02
CA ASP A 81 -8.87 -2.92 19.63
C ASP A 81 -8.20 -2.09 18.50
N GLY A 82 -8.80 -0.96 18.08
CA GLY A 82 -8.24 -0.05 17.09
C GLY A 82 -8.22 -0.60 15.65
N GLU A 83 -8.98 -1.67 15.38
CA GLU A 83 -9.05 -2.31 14.06
C GLU A 83 -10.25 -1.85 13.24
N GLY A 84 -11.30 -1.33 13.89
CA GLY A 84 -12.55 -0.91 13.27
C GLY A 84 -12.51 0.49 12.69
N GLN A 85 -13.25 0.69 11.60
CA GLN A 85 -13.77 2.00 11.22
C GLN A 85 -15.18 2.13 11.78
N MET A 86 -15.57 3.34 12.15
CA MET A 86 -16.91 3.69 12.58
C MET A 86 -17.42 4.88 11.80
N PHE A 87 -18.72 4.90 11.63
CA PHE A 87 -19.41 5.79 10.72
C PHE A 87 -20.30 6.67 11.56
N VAL A 88 -20.01 7.97 11.57
CA VAL A 88 -20.68 8.90 12.47
C VAL A 88 -21.69 9.71 11.70
N ALA A 89 -22.98 9.47 11.94
CA ALA A 89 -24.05 10.23 11.31
C ALA A 89 -24.13 11.63 11.90
N LEU A 90 -24.15 12.67 11.05
CA LEU A 90 -24.27 14.06 11.50
C LEU A 90 -25.67 14.38 12.00
N ASN A 91 -26.69 13.86 11.32
CA ASN A 91 -28.09 13.97 11.69
C ASN A 91 -28.71 12.59 11.93
N GLU A 92 -29.79 12.55 12.73
CA GLU A 92 -30.60 11.34 12.87
C GLU A 92 -31.24 10.98 11.53
N GLY A 93 -31.06 9.73 11.08
CA GLY A 93 -31.55 9.25 9.80
C GLY A 93 -31.93 7.77 9.84
N GLU A 94 -32.46 7.25 8.73
CA GLU A 94 -32.87 5.84 8.56
C GLU A 94 -31.68 4.88 8.32
N LEU A 95 -30.51 5.17 8.90
CA LEU A 95 -29.34 4.32 8.78
C LEU A 95 -29.43 3.15 9.77
N PRO A 96 -28.95 1.94 9.40
CA PRO A 96 -28.88 0.83 10.33
C PRO A 96 -27.89 1.14 11.46
N GLU A 97 -28.14 0.65 12.69
CA GLU A 97 -27.19 0.80 13.81
C GLU A 97 -25.84 0.12 13.51
N GLU A 98 -25.89 -0.94 12.70
CA GLU A 98 -24.77 -1.82 12.41
C GLU A 98 -24.86 -2.36 10.98
N PHE A 99 -23.72 -2.42 10.28
CA PHE A 99 -23.63 -3.04 8.95
C PHE A 99 -22.32 -3.81 8.77
N SER A 100 -22.31 -4.81 7.89
CA SER A 100 -21.09 -5.48 7.45
C SER A 100 -20.59 -4.84 6.16
N TRP A 101 -19.28 -4.71 5.97
CA TRP A 101 -18.66 -4.34 4.70
C TRP A 101 -17.87 -5.52 4.09
N PHE A 102 -17.44 -5.40 2.83
CA PHE A 102 -16.89 -6.53 2.09
C PHE A 102 -15.62 -7.18 2.70
N GLY A 103 -14.69 -6.42 3.29
CA GLY A 103 -13.42 -6.97 3.80
C GLY A 103 -13.32 -7.18 5.31
N GLY A 104 -14.40 -6.94 6.07
CA GLY A 104 -14.35 -6.95 7.53
C GLY A 104 -14.74 -8.27 8.15
N ASP A 105 -13.93 -8.75 9.10
CA ASP A 105 -14.31 -9.82 10.03
C ASP A 105 -15.28 -9.33 11.14
N GLY A 106 -15.67 -8.06 11.13
CA GLY A 106 -16.48 -7.41 12.16
C GLY A 106 -17.67 -6.61 11.63
N VAL A 107 -18.65 -6.42 12.51
CA VAL A 107 -19.80 -5.54 12.29
C VAL A 107 -19.37 -4.10 12.53
N VAL A 108 -19.57 -3.25 11.54
CA VAL A 108 -19.28 -1.81 11.59
C VAL A 108 -20.43 -1.09 12.26
N LYS A 109 -20.13 -0.24 13.24
CA LYS A 109 -21.15 0.53 13.97
C LYS A 109 -21.36 1.90 13.34
N ILE A 110 -22.63 2.28 13.23
CA ILE A 110 -23.04 3.65 12.98
C ILE A 110 -23.36 4.28 14.33
N VAL A 111 -22.64 5.35 14.66
CA VAL A 111 -22.78 6.06 15.93
C VAL A 111 -23.31 7.47 15.69
N GLY A 112 -23.97 8.02 16.70
CA GLY A 112 -24.46 9.39 16.67
C GLY A 112 -23.34 10.43 16.75
N LYS A 113 -23.70 11.67 16.41
CA LYS A 113 -22.80 12.83 16.38
C LYS A 113 -22.03 13.09 17.68
N ASP A 114 -22.51 12.59 18.82
CA ASP A 114 -21.84 12.71 20.12
C ASP A 114 -20.38 12.21 20.07
N ARG A 115 -20.06 11.25 19.19
CA ARG A 115 -18.68 10.78 19.02
C ARG A 115 -17.75 11.80 18.37
N LEU A 116 -18.29 12.75 17.59
CA LEU A 116 -17.51 13.83 16.95
C LEU A 116 -17.19 14.97 17.91
N SER A 117 -17.65 14.91 19.17
CA SER A 117 -17.33 15.90 20.19
C SER A 117 -15.82 16.07 20.39
N ASN A 118 -15.01 15.05 20.05
CA ASN A 118 -13.56 15.07 20.18
C ASN A 118 -12.84 14.65 18.88
N SER A 119 -13.41 14.99 17.73
CA SER A 119 -12.79 14.76 16.41
C SER A 119 -12.71 16.05 15.60
N TYR A 120 -11.78 16.14 14.66
CA TYR A 120 -11.69 17.26 13.71
C TYR A 120 -12.89 17.31 12.75
N PRO A 121 -13.27 18.48 12.21
CA PRO A 121 -14.30 18.56 11.17
C PRO A 121 -13.74 18.17 9.80
N ASP A 122 -12.42 18.15 9.66
CA ASP A 122 -11.72 17.71 8.46
C ASP A 122 -11.83 16.20 8.27
N GLY A 123 -11.79 15.79 7.00
CA GLY A 123 -11.73 14.38 6.61
C GLY A 123 -12.79 14.02 5.58
N PHE A 124 -13.21 12.76 5.64
CA PHE A 124 -14.07 12.17 4.63
C PHE A 124 -15.50 12.00 5.12
N TYR A 125 -16.43 12.51 4.33
CA TYR A 125 -17.87 12.44 4.55
C TYR A 125 -18.51 11.64 3.42
N LEU A 126 -19.36 10.69 3.77
CA LEU A 126 -20.13 9.87 2.86
C LEU A 126 -21.54 10.42 2.76
N VAL A 127 -22.09 10.37 1.56
CA VAL A 127 -23.43 10.87 1.26
C VAL A 127 -24.35 9.65 1.12
N THR A 128 -25.37 9.55 1.97
CA THR A 128 -26.31 8.41 1.99
C THR A 128 -27.73 8.79 1.55
N GLY A 129 -28.04 10.09 1.50
CA GLY A 129 -29.34 10.66 1.16
C GLY A 129 -29.45 11.13 -0.30
N LYS A 130 -29.99 12.34 -0.51
CA LYS A 130 -30.32 12.88 -1.84
C LYS A 130 -29.11 13.48 -2.54
N TYR A 131 -28.70 12.86 -3.64
CA TYR A 131 -27.57 13.34 -4.46
C TYR A 131 -27.84 14.62 -5.29
N ALA A 132 -29.10 15.01 -5.47
CA ALA A 132 -29.48 16.13 -6.34
C ALA A 132 -28.93 17.48 -5.87
N ASN A 133 -28.78 17.66 -4.56
CA ASN A 133 -28.39 18.91 -3.93
C ASN A 133 -26.89 19.00 -3.60
N LEU A 134 -26.11 17.97 -3.96
CA LEU A 134 -24.66 17.91 -3.67
C LEU A 134 -23.88 19.09 -4.26
N ARG A 135 -24.29 19.57 -5.43
CA ARG A 135 -23.62 20.69 -6.08
C ARG A 135 -23.81 21.99 -5.30
N GLU A 136 -25.01 22.20 -4.78
CA GLU A 136 -25.33 23.35 -3.94
C GLU A 136 -24.54 23.32 -2.62
N PHE A 137 -24.40 22.14 -2.03
CA PHE A 137 -23.55 21.92 -0.86
C PHE A 137 -22.08 22.28 -1.13
N GLU A 138 -21.50 21.76 -2.22
CA GLU A 138 -20.12 22.05 -2.62
C GLU A 138 -19.88 23.54 -2.87
N ASP A 139 -20.79 24.18 -3.62
CA ASP A 139 -20.66 25.59 -3.98
C ASP A 139 -20.77 26.48 -2.72
N THR A 140 -21.63 26.11 -1.77
CA THR A 140 -21.78 26.82 -0.48
C THR A 140 -20.51 26.71 0.35
N LEU A 141 -19.95 25.51 0.54
CA LEU A 141 -18.71 25.32 1.29
C LEU A 141 -17.51 26.00 0.62
N LYS A 142 -17.37 25.90 -0.70
CA LYS A 142 -16.29 26.59 -1.45
C LYS A 142 -16.42 28.10 -1.33
N SER A 143 -17.64 28.65 -1.33
CA SER A 143 -17.87 30.08 -1.14
C SER A 143 -17.48 30.56 0.26
N ALA A 144 -17.51 29.67 1.25
CA ALA A 144 -17.10 29.92 2.62
C ALA A 144 -15.59 29.70 2.87
N GLY A 145 -14.81 29.44 1.81
CA GLY A 145 -13.35 29.24 1.91
C GLY A 145 -12.94 27.81 2.27
N VAL A 146 -13.87 26.85 2.27
CA VAL A 146 -13.60 25.44 2.58
C VAL A 146 -13.15 24.69 1.32
N LYS A 147 -12.08 23.90 1.43
CA LYS A 147 -11.66 23.02 0.33
C LYS A 147 -12.53 21.78 0.29
N VAL A 148 -13.23 21.59 -0.82
CA VAL A 148 -14.10 20.43 -1.04
C VAL A 148 -13.66 19.67 -2.28
N GLY A 149 -13.30 18.41 -2.09
CA GLY A 149 -13.12 17.42 -3.15
C GLY A 149 -14.30 16.47 -3.18
N ARG A 150 -14.76 16.09 -4.37
CA ARG A 150 -15.83 15.10 -4.56
C ARG A 150 -15.28 13.89 -5.31
N GLY A 151 -15.58 12.70 -4.81
CA GLY A 151 -15.40 11.44 -5.52
C GLY A 151 -16.74 10.74 -5.64
N ASP A 152 -17.19 10.48 -6.87
CA ASP A 152 -18.38 9.66 -7.12
C ASP A 152 -17.99 8.19 -7.29
N ALA A 153 -18.90 7.31 -6.93
CA ALA A 153 -18.73 5.87 -7.02
C ALA A 153 -18.61 5.43 -8.50
N SER A 154 -17.39 5.16 -8.93
CA SER A 154 -17.10 4.73 -10.30
C SER A 154 -16.08 3.61 -10.28
N ILE A 155 -16.55 2.40 -10.57
CA ILE A 155 -15.71 1.19 -10.62
C ILE A 155 -14.56 1.36 -11.65
N LEU A 156 -14.79 2.12 -12.74
CA LEU A 156 -13.78 2.35 -13.78
C LEU A 156 -12.74 3.38 -13.36
N ASP A 157 -13.15 4.45 -12.66
CA ASP A 157 -12.22 5.47 -12.17
C ASP A 157 -11.42 4.93 -10.98
N SER A 158 -12.04 4.15 -10.10
CA SER A 158 -11.33 3.36 -9.09
C SER A 158 -10.32 2.42 -9.75
N LEU A 159 -10.68 1.72 -10.85
CA LEU A 159 -9.73 0.87 -11.58
C LEU A 159 -8.57 1.67 -12.18
N PHE A 160 -8.83 2.84 -12.75
CA PHE A 160 -7.81 3.69 -13.38
C PHE A 160 -6.86 4.29 -12.34
N PHE A 161 -7.40 4.83 -11.26
CA PHE A 161 -6.65 5.37 -10.12
C PHE A 161 -5.78 4.28 -9.49
N VAL A 162 -6.36 3.10 -9.26
CA VAL A 162 -5.66 1.94 -8.72
C VAL A 162 -4.54 1.48 -9.66
N VAL A 163 -4.72 1.49 -10.98
CA VAL A 163 -3.65 1.14 -11.94
C VAL A 163 -2.51 2.16 -11.95
N GLN A 164 -2.79 3.43 -11.65
CA GLN A 164 -1.78 4.50 -11.57
C GLN A 164 -0.86 4.35 -10.36
N GLU A 165 -1.29 3.61 -9.32
CA GLU A 165 -0.46 3.25 -8.18
C GLU A 165 0.67 2.27 -8.54
N ARG A 166 1.85 2.51 -7.94
CA ARG A 166 3.10 1.83 -8.34
C ARG A 166 3.04 0.31 -8.11
N GLY A 167 2.32 -0.15 -7.08
CA GLY A 167 2.15 -1.56 -6.77
C GLY A 167 1.29 -2.31 -7.80
N PHE A 168 0.23 -1.67 -8.28
CA PHE A 168 -0.74 -2.26 -9.21
C PHE A 168 -0.24 -2.34 -10.64
N THR A 169 0.53 -1.35 -11.09
CA THR A 169 1.21 -1.42 -12.39
C THR A 169 2.04 -2.70 -12.54
N ALA A 170 2.72 -3.15 -11.48
CA ALA A 170 3.52 -4.38 -11.52
C ALA A 170 2.65 -5.64 -11.73
N ALA A 171 1.50 -5.73 -11.05
CA ALA A 171 0.55 -6.83 -11.21
C ALA A 171 -0.04 -6.87 -12.63
N VAL A 172 -0.38 -5.72 -13.19
CA VAL A 172 -0.87 -5.59 -14.57
C VAL A 172 0.19 -6.09 -15.56
N ILE A 173 1.45 -5.61 -15.44
CA ILE A 173 2.57 -6.06 -16.29
C ILE A 173 2.77 -7.59 -16.17
N ALA A 174 2.63 -8.15 -14.97
CA ALA A 174 2.72 -9.59 -14.75
C ALA A 174 1.64 -10.37 -15.50
N ALA A 175 0.39 -9.89 -15.47
CA ALA A 175 -0.70 -10.49 -16.22
C ALA A 175 -0.43 -10.44 -17.74
N PHE A 176 0.02 -9.31 -18.28
CA PHE A 176 0.42 -9.18 -19.69
C PHE A 176 1.54 -10.17 -20.08
N ALA A 177 2.56 -10.31 -19.24
CA ALA A 177 3.63 -11.29 -19.41
C ALA A 177 3.10 -12.73 -19.48
N LEU A 178 2.22 -13.11 -18.55
CA LEU A 178 1.61 -14.44 -18.49
C LEU A 178 0.74 -14.72 -19.72
N ILE A 179 -0.03 -13.73 -20.17
CA ILE A 179 -0.85 -13.78 -21.38
C ILE A 179 0.02 -14.04 -22.62
N MET A 180 1.10 -13.28 -22.79
CA MET A 180 2.01 -13.44 -23.93
C MET A 180 2.65 -14.83 -23.94
N ALA A 181 3.06 -15.35 -22.78
CA ALA A 181 3.59 -16.70 -22.66
C ALA A 181 2.54 -17.76 -23.04
N LEU A 182 1.28 -17.59 -22.62
CA LEU A 182 0.18 -18.52 -22.93
C LEU A 182 -0.20 -18.49 -24.42
N ALA A 183 -0.25 -17.30 -25.03
CA ALA A 183 -0.50 -17.14 -26.47
C ALA A 183 0.61 -17.81 -27.30
N LEU A 184 1.87 -17.58 -26.91
CA LEU A 184 3.03 -18.24 -27.52
C LEU A 184 2.93 -19.76 -27.39
N PHE A 185 2.56 -20.28 -26.22
CA PHE A 185 2.36 -21.71 -26.01
C PHE A 185 1.30 -22.27 -26.95
N TRP A 186 0.14 -21.64 -27.03
CA TRP A 186 -0.96 -22.05 -27.90
C TRP A 186 -0.53 -22.13 -29.37
N LEU A 187 0.14 -21.08 -29.85
CA LEU A 187 0.62 -21.02 -31.23
C LEU A 187 1.70 -22.08 -31.49
N SER A 188 2.57 -22.37 -30.52
CA SER A 188 3.60 -23.42 -30.65
C SER A 188 2.98 -24.80 -30.87
N LEU A 189 1.87 -25.10 -30.18
CA LEU A 189 1.16 -26.37 -30.30
C LEU A 189 0.45 -26.52 -31.64
N ARG A 190 -0.05 -25.42 -32.21
CA ARG A 190 -0.76 -25.42 -33.49
C ARG A 190 0.15 -25.23 -34.70
N ALA A 191 1.42 -24.89 -34.50
CA ALA A 191 2.36 -24.59 -35.59
C ALA A 191 2.39 -25.66 -36.68
N ARG A 192 2.44 -26.96 -36.33
CA ARG A 192 2.43 -28.07 -37.31
C ARG A 192 1.10 -28.17 -38.06
N GLY A 193 -0.03 -28.08 -37.35
CA GLY A 193 -1.36 -28.11 -37.97
C GLY A 193 -1.58 -26.92 -38.90
N ARG A 194 -1.11 -25.74 -38.51
CA ARG A 194 -1.12 -24.52 -39.31
C ARG A 194 -0.32 -24.68 -40.60
N ALA A 195 0.91 -25.20 -40.52
CA ALA A 195 1.75 -25.47 -41.69
C ALA A 195 1.09 -26.44 -42.68
N LEU A 196 0.44 -27.51 -42.19
CA LEU A 196 -0.29 -28.46 -43.03
C LEU A 196 -1.51 -27.83 -43.72
N ARG A 197 -2.28 -26.97 -43.03
CA ARG A 197 -3.44 -26.27 -43.63
C ARG A 197 -3.02 -25.25 -44.68
N VAL A 198 -1.90 -24.55 -44.46
CA VAL A 198 -1.32 -23.62 -45.47
C VAL A 198 -0.89 -24.40 -46.70
N LEU A 199 -0.22 -25.55 -46.54
CA LEU A 199 0.12 -26.44 -47.66
C LEU A 199 -1.12 -26.97 -48.39
N GLY A 200 -2.22 -27.23 -47.67
CA GLY A 200 -3.49 -27.67 -48.24
C GLY A 200 -4.32 -26.57 -48.90
N GLY A 201 -3.82 -25.33 -49.02
CA GLY A 201 -4.52 -24.24 -49.69
C GLY A 201 -5.68 -23.62 -48.91
N CYS A 202 -5.77 -23.86 -47.58
CA CYS A 202 -6.82 -23.25 -46.77
C CYS A 202 -6.66 -21.71 -46.68
N PRO A 203 -7.76 -20.94 -46.77
CA PRO A 203 -7.71 -19.48 -46.62
C PRO A 203 -7.09 -19.04 -45.29
N THR A 204 -6.28 -17.99 -45.33
CA THR A 204 -5.56 -17.44 -44.15
C THR A 204 -6.51 -17.06 -43.03
N VAL A 205 -7.63 -16.41 -43.36
CA VAL A 205 -8.69 -16.00 -42.43
C VAL A 205 -9.28 -17.20 -41.69
N ARG A 206 -9.54 -18.31 -42.39
CA ARG A 206 -10.11 -19.53 -41.79
C ARG A 206 -9.13 -20.16 -40.79
N ILE A 207 -7.84 -20.13 -41.09
CA ILE A 207 -6.78 -20.63 -40.21
C ILE A 207 -6.68 -19.76 -38.96
N GLN A 208 -6.62 -18.44 -39.12
CA GLN A 208 -6.56 -17.49 -38.01
C GLN A 208 -7.80 -17.59 -37.11
N MET A 209 -8.99 -17.62 -37.69
CA MET A 209 -10.25 -17.76 -36.93
C MET A 209 -10.31 -19.06 -36.15
N GLN A 210 -9.86 -20.20 -36.70
CA GLN A 210 -9.82 -21.47 -35.98
C GLN A 210 -8.78 -21.51 -34.86
N ASP A 211 -7.68 -20.79 -35.00
CA ASP A 211 -6.63 -20.71 -34.00
C ASP A 211 -7.02 -19.75 -32.87
N LEU A 212 -7.64 -18.60 -33.20
CA LEU A 212 -8.21 -17.65 -32.23
C LEU A 212 -9.44 -18.23 -31.53
N ALA A 213 -10.41 -18.80 -32.23
CA ALA A 213 -11.61 -19.36 -31.61
C ALA A 213 -11.27 -20.53 -30.67
N GLY A 214 -10.26 -21.33 -31.00
CA GLY A 214 -9.79 -22.38 -30.11
C GLY A 214 -9.11 -21.84 -28.84
N PHE A 215 -8.32 -20.77 -28.96
CA PHE A 215 -7.64 -20.11 -27.84
C PHE A 215 -8.63 -19.34 -26.96
N GLY A 216 -9.41 -18.46 -27.59
CA GLY A 216 -10.50 -17.71 -26.95
C GLY A 216 -11.49 -18.63 -26.27
N GLY A 217 -11.93 -19.71 -26.93
CA GLY A 217 -12.82 -20.70 -26.30
C GLY A 217 -12.24 -21.32 -25.03
N THR A 218 -10.94 -21.63 -24.99
CA THR A 218 -10.31 -22.11 -23.75
C THR A 218 -10.23 -21.03 -22.68
N LEU A 219 -9.97 -19.76 -23.06
CA LEU A 219 -9.95 -18.64 -22.12
C LEU A 219 -11.34 -18.37 -21.54
N PHE A 220 -12.39 -18.32 -22.37
CA PHE A 220 -13.76 -18.10 -21.92
C PHE A 220 -14.26 -19.21 -21.00
N VAL A 221 -13.95 -20.48 -21.27
CA VAL A 221 -14.32 -21.59 -20.39
C VAL A 221 -13.62 -21.48 -19.04
N SER A 222 -12.31 -21.18 -19.02
CA SER A 222 -11.57 -20.98 -17.78
C SER A 222 -12.07 -19.75 -17.01
N ALA A 223 -12.33 -18.64 -17.70
CA ALA A 223 -12.85 -17.41 -17.11
C ALA A 223 -14.24 -17.62 -16.50
N GLY A 224 -15.15 -18.26 -17.24
CA GLY A 224 -16.50 -18.55 -16.77
C GLY A 224 -16.51 -19.50 -15.56
N ALA A 225 -15.69 -20.56 -15.59
CA ALA A 225 -15.57 -21.49 -14.47
C ALA A 225 -15.02 -20.80 -13.20
N VAL A 226 -13.97 -19.98 -13.33
CA VAL A 226 -13.42 -19.23 -12.21
C VAL A 226 -14.40 -18.19 -11.69
N SER A 227 -15.10 -17.47 -12.57
CA SER A 227 -16.10 -16.46 -12.17
C SER A 227 -17.24 -17.08 -11.39
N LEU A 228 -17.72 -18.26 -11.80
CA LEU A 228 -18.79 -18.96 -11.11
C LEU A 228 -18.35 -19.43 -9.71
N ILE A 229 -17.15 -20.02 -9.60
CA ILE A 229 -16.60 -20.45 -8.31
C ILE A 229 -16.35 -19.25 -7.39
N ALA A 230 -15.77 -18.17 -7.93
CA ALA A 230 -15.46 -16.97 -7.17
C ALA A 230 -16.72 -16.21 -6.73
N ALA A 231 -17.74 -16.11 -7.59
CA ALA A 231 -19.03 -15.51 -7.22
C ALA A 231 -19.75 -16.30 -6.13
N LEU A 232 -19.70 -17.64 -6.20
CA LEU A 232 -20.25 -18.49 -5.14
C LEU A 232 -19.49 -18.32 -3.83
N TYR A 233 -18.15 -18.27 -3.89
CA TYR A 233 -17.32 -17.98 -2.72
C TYR A 233 -17.68 -16.62 -2.11
N VAL A 234 -17.79 -15.57 -2.93
CA VAL A 234 -18.18 -14.24 -2.46
C VAL A 234 -19.58 -14.21 -1.86
N GLY A 235 -20.56 -14.82 -2.51
CA GLY A 235 -21.93 -14.87 -2.00
C GLY A 235 -22.05 -15.63 -0.67
N LEU A 236 -21.25 -16.67 -0.45
CA LEU A 236 -21.28 -17.49 0.77
C LEU A 236 -20.50 -16.87 1.93
N PHE A 237 -19.35 -16.24 1.67
CA PHE A 237 -18.45 -15.75 2.72
C PHE A 237 -18.56 -14.24 2.98
N TYR A 238 -18.88 -13.44 1.96
CA TYR A 238 -18.96 -11.98 2.08
C TYR A 238 -20.39 -11.43 1.89
N GLY A 239 -21.30 -12.23 1.33
CA GLY A 239 -22.72 -11.88 1.17
C GLY A 239 -23.13 -11.57 -0.27
N TRP A 240 -24.41 -11.82 -0.57
CA TRP A 240 -24.95 -11.72 -1.94
C TRP A 240 -25.06 -10.28 -2.46
N LEU A 241 -25.09 -9.27 -1.57
CA LEU A 241 -25.11 -7.85 -1.93
C LEU A 241 -23.89 -7.49 -2.81
N TYR A 242 -22.70 -7.98 -2.44
CA TYR A 242 -21.45 -7.60 -3.10
C TYR A 242 -21.14 -8.37 -4.38
N VAL A 243 -21.86 -9.47 -4.64
CA VAL A 243 -21.62 -10.32 -5.81
C VAL A 243 -21.76 -9.53 -7.11
N GLY A 244 -22.70 -8.60 -7.18
CA GLY A 244 -22.90 -7.74 -8.36
C GLY A 244 -21.68 -6.87 -8.65
N THR A 245 -21.18 -6.16 -7.65
CA THR A 245 -20.00 -5.27 -7.77
C THR A 245 -18.73 -6.07 -8.03
N PHE A 246 -18.52 -7.15 -7.29
CA PHE A 246 -17.42 -8.08 -7.51
C PHE A 246 -17.40 -8.63 -8.94
N LEU A 247 -18.55 -9.08 -9.46
CA LEU A 247 -18.64 -9.59 -10.83
C LEU A 247 -18.40 -8.51 -11.86
N LYS A 248 -18.86 -7.27 -11.66
CA LYS A 248 -18.56 -6.15 -12.57
C LYS A 248 -17.06 -5.92 -12.69
N VAL A 249 -16.34 -5.88 -11.55
CA VAL A 249 -14.88 -5.74 -11.50
C VAL A 249 -14.19 -6.94 -12.15
N LEU A 250 -14.58 -8.16 -11.79
CA LEU A 250 -13.96 -9.36 -12.32
C LEU A 250 -14.17 -9.50 -13.83
N LEU A 251 -15.39 -9.26 -14.32
CA LEU A 251 -15.71 -9.35 -15.74
C LEU A 251 -15.01 -8.25 -16.54
N SER A 252 -14.88 -7.03 -16.01
CA SER A 252 -14.16 -5.95 -16.70
C SER A 252 -12.68 -6.31 -16.87
N LEU A 253 -12.03 -6.80 -15.82
CA LEU A 253 -10.65 -7.31 -15.85
C LEU A 253 -10.50 -8.48 -16.82
N GLN A 254 -11.42 -9.44 -16.80
CA GLN A 254 -11.40 -10.60 -17.69
C GLN A 254 -11.57 -10.20 -19.15
N VAL A 255 -12.51 -9.31 -19.47
CA VAL A 255 -12.73 -8.82 -20.83
C VAL A 255 -11.48 -8.10 -21.34
N ALA A 256 -10.87 -7.24 -20.52
CA ALA A 256 -9.62 -6.56 -20.88
C ALA A 256 -8.50 -7.57 -21.18
N VAL A 257 -8.29 -8.53 -20.27
CA VAL A 257 -7.26 -9.58 -20.40
C VAL A 257 -7.50 -10.48 -21.61
N ILE A 258 -8.72 -10.93 -21.85
CA ILE A 258 -9.06 -11.76 -23.01
C ILE A 258 -8.85 -10.98 -24.31
N THR A 259 -9.29 -9.72 -24.36
CA THR A 259 -9.15 -8.87 -25.56
C THR A 259 -7.68 -8.68 -25.92
N VAL A 260 -6.86 -8.31 -24.94
CA VAL A 260 -5.40 -8.21 -25.08
C VAL A 260 -4.80 -9.55 -25.53
N SER A 261 -5.22 -10.66 -24.91
CA SER A 261 -4.70 -12.00 -25.21
C SER A 261 -4.96 -12.39 -26.67
N LEU A 262 -6.18 -12.13 -27.16
CA LEU A 262 -6.56 -12.41 -28.53
C LEU A 262 -5.80 -11.52 -29.51
N LEU A 263 -5.60 -10.23 -29.18
CA LEU A 263 -4.82 -9.30 -29.99
C LEU A 263 -3.34 -9.71 -30.05
N ALA A 264 -2.73 -10.06 -28.93
CA ALA A 264 -1.36 -10.58 -28.88
C ALA A 264 -1.22 -11.88 -29.68
N ALA A 265 -2.16 -12.82 -29.51
CA ALA A 265 -2.17 -14.07 -30.28
C ALA A 265 -2.34 -13.81 -31.78
N LEU A 266 -3.15 -12.84 -32.18
CA LEU A 266 -3.33 -12.44 -33.58
C LEU A 266 -2.04 -11.86 -34.17
N ILE A 267 -1.40 -10.92 -33.47
CA ILE A 267 -0.12 -10.32 -33.90
C ILE A 267 0.96 -11.40 -34.01
N MET A 268 1.13 -12.24 -32.98
CA MET A 268 2.10 -13.34 -33.01
C MET A 268 1.78 -14.37 -34.09
N SER A 269 0.50 -14.63 -34.36
CA SER A 269 0.09 -15.55 -35.42
C SER A 269 0.43 -15.00 -36.80
N ALA A 270 0.22 -13.70 -37.02
CA ALA A 270 0.56 -13.01 -38.25
C ALA A 270 2.07 -12.94 -38.49
N THR A 271 2.87 -12.60 -37.46
CA THR A 271 4.33 -12.50 -37.58
C THR A 271 5.01 -13.87 -37.73
N ALA A 272 4.43 -14.92 -37.14
CA ALA A 272 4.99 -16.27 -37.20
C ALA A 272 4.49 -17.10 -38.40
N TRP A 273 3.99 -16.48 -39.46
CA TRP A 273 3.38 -17.18 -40.60
C TRP A 273 4.34 -18.17 -41.28
N PRO A 274 3.90 -19.39 -41.67
CA PRO A 274 4.77 -20.35 -42.37
C PRO A 274 5.22 -19.80 -43.74
N SER A 275 6.53 -19.77 -43.99
CA SER A 275 7.08 -19.35 -45.30
C SER A 275 7.18 -20.52 -46.28
N ALA A 276 7.08 -20.23 -47.58
CA ALA A 276 7.28 -21.22 -48.65
C ALA A 276 8.66 -21.91 -48.54
N THR A 277 9.70 -21.15 -48.17
CA THR A 277 11.06 -21.66 -47.97
C THR A 277 11.17 -22.61 -46.77
N MET A 278 10.44 -22.34 -45.68
CA MET A 278 10.38 -23.22 -44.50
C MET A 278 9.76 -24.57 -44.86
N LEU A 279 8.67 -24.55 -45.62
CA LEU A 279 7.95 -25.75 -46.07
C LEU A 279 8.78 -26.56 -47.06
N ALA A 280 9.39 -25.90 -48.05
CA ALA A 280 10.26 -26.54 -49.04
C ALA A 280 11.48 -27.22 -48.41
N THR A 281 12.05 -26.63 -47.35
CA THR A 281 13.24 -27.17 -46.65
C THR A 281 12.90 -28.12 -45.48
N ARG A 282 11.61 -28.50 -45.32
CA ARG A 282 11.12 -29.40 -44.25
C ARG A 282 11.60 -28.98 -42.85
N GLN A 283 11.64 -27.67 -42.59
CA GLN A 283 11.99 -27.15 -41.28
C GLN A 283 10.81 -27.29 -40.30
N PRO A 284 11.06 -27.52 -38.99
CA PRO A 284 9.98 -27.61 -38.02
C PRO A 284 9.17 -26.30 -37.96
N ALA A 285 7.84 -26.41 -37.98
CA ALA A 285 6.94 -25.26 -38.04
C ALA A 285 7.06 -24.29 -36.84
N VAL A 286 7.59 -24.76 -35.72
CA VAL A 286 7.87 -23.93 -34.53
C VAL A 286 9.04 -22.97 -34.71
N LYS A 287 9.81 -23.06 -35.81
CA LYS A 287 10.98 -22.21 -36.04
C LYS A 287 10.65 -20.72 -36.08
N SER A 288 9.50 -20.34 -36.63
CA SER A 288 9.09 -18.93 -36.71
C SER A 288 8.75 -18.32 -35.34
N LEU A 289 8.47 -19.15 -34.32
CA LEU A 289 8.15 -18.69 -32.96
C LEU A 289 9.39 -18.58 -32.06
N ARG A 290 10.56 -19.02 -32.52
CA ARG A 290 11.77 -19.06 -31.69
C ARG A 290 12.20 -17.68 -31.19
N SER A 291 12.18 -16.66 -32.04
CA SER A 291 12.58 -15.31 -31.65
C SER A 291 11.63 -14.72 -30.61
N ALA A 292 10.32 -14.82 -30.84
CA ALA A 292 9.31 -14.40 -29.87
C ALA A 292 9.46 -15.12 -28.52
N ALA A 293 9.73 -16.43 -28.54
CA ALA A 293 9.95 -17.22 -27.32
C ALA A 293 11.17 -16.75 -26.51
N MET A 294 12.30 -16.47 -27.18
CA MET A 294 13.51 -15.96 -26.51
C MET A 294 13.28 -14.56 -25.94
N VAL A 295 12.59 -13.68 -26.67
CA VAL A 295 12.27 -12.32 -26.21
C VAL A 295 11.35 -12.36 -25.00
N ILE A 296 10.27 -13.14 -25.05
CA ILE A 296 9.32 -13.27 -23.93
C ILE A 296 10.01 -13.89 -22.71
N GLN A 297 10.85 -14.92 -22.89
CA GLN A 297 11.63 -15.49 -21.79
C GLN A 297 12.57 -14.44 -21.16
N ALA A 298 13.28 -13.65 -21.96
CA ALA A 298 14.21 -12.63 -21.47
C ALA A 298 13.47 -11.49 -20.75
N LEU A 299 12.37 -11.00 -21.32
CA LEU A 299 11.55 -9.94 -20.72
C LEU A 299 10.90 -10.41 -19.41
N THR A 300 10.32 -11.60 -19.37
CA THR A 300 9.75 -12.16 -18.14
C THR A 300 10.80 -12.40 -17.07
N PHE A 301 12.00 -12.83 -17.44
CA PHE A 301 13.12 -12.95 -16.51
C PHE A 301 13.54 -11.60 -15.94
N LEU A 302 13.71 -10.60 -16.81
CA LEU A 302 14.02 -9.22 -16.41
C LEU A 302 12.97 -8.70 -15.42
N LEU A 303 11.67 -8.90 -15.70
CA LEU A 303 10.59 -8.48 -14.82
C LEU A 303 10.64 -9.17 -13.45
N VAL A 304 10.88 -10.49 -13.40
CA VAL A 304 11.02 -11.24 -12.13
C VAL A 304 12.16 -10.67 -11.28
N VAL A 305 13.34 -10.49 -11.87
CA VAL A 305 14.54 -10.02 -11.15
C VAL A 305 14.39 -8.56 -10.73
N SER A 306 13.78 -7.72 -11.58
CA SER A 306 13.51 -6.31 -11.27
C SER A 306 12.42 -6.14 -10.20
N ALA A 307 11.39 -6.99 -10.18
CA ALA A 307 10.30 -6.90 -9.21
C ALA A 307 10.66 -7.45 -7.82
N ALA A 308 11.62 -8.36 -7.73
CA ALA A 308 12.02 -8.99 -6.47
C ALA A 308 12.50 -7.99 -5.40
N GLY A 309 13.23 -6.95 -5.82
CA GLY A 309 13.73 -5.91 -4.92
C GLY A 309 12.62 -5.04 -4.32
N PRO A 310 11.78 -4.40 -5.15
CA PRO A 310 10.60 -3.65 -4.69
C PRO A 310 9.63 -4.50 -3.86
N ALA A 311 9.38 -5.76 -4.23
CA ALA A 311 8.54 -6.66 -3.45
C ALA A 311 9.14 -6.93 -2.06
N TRP A 312 10.45 -7.17 -1.97
CA TRP A 312 11.15 -7.36 -0.69
C TRP A 312 11.18 -6.09 0.16
N SER A 313 11.44 -4.94 -0.46
CA SER A 313 11.39 -3.64 0.21
C SER A 313 10.00 -3.38 0.78
N SER A 314 8.95 -3.70 0.03
CA SER A 314 7.57 -3.51 0.45
C SER A 314 7.17 -4.50 1.54
N TYR A 315 7.68 -5.74 1.50
CA TYR A 315 7.50 -6.70 2.60
C TYR A 315 8.16 -6.20 3.90
N LYS A 316 9.40 -5.70 3.83
CA LYS A 316 10.04 -5.06 5.00
C LYS A 316 9.30 -3.82 5.47
N HIS A 317 8.86 -2.98 4.53
CA HIS A 317 8.05 -1.80 4.84
C HIS A 317 6.74 -2.18 5.50
N SER A 318 6.08 -3.27 5.08
CA SER A 318 4.87 -3.81 5.72
C SER A 318 5.06 -4.15 7.19
N SER A 319 6.20 -4.77 7.53
CA SER A 319 6.52 -5.06 8.93
C SER A 319 6.71 -3.78 9.73
N ALA A 320 7.31 -2.75 9.11
CA ALA A 320 7.44 -1.44 9.72
C ALA A 320 6.08 -0.73 9.84
N MET A 321 5.20 -0.84 8.85
CA MET A 321 3.83 -0.29 8.87
C MET A 321 2.96 -0.99 9.91
N ALA A 322 3.10 -2.31 10.09
CA ALA A 322 2.41 -3.04 11.16
C ALA A 322 2.92 -2.62 12.55
N ALA A 323 4.23 -2.39 12.69
CA ALA A 323 4.80 -1.83 13.91
C ALA A 323 4.32 -0.40 14.16
N GLU A 324 4.22 0.43 13.12
CA GLU A 324 3.68 1.79 13.19
C GLU A 324 2.19 1.79 13.58
N MET A 325 1.38 0.91 12.98
CA MET A 325 -0.02 0.73 13.37
C MET A 325 -0.14 0.33 14.84
N ALA A 326 0.72 -0.58 15.32
CA ALA A 326 0.73 -0.98 16.73
C ALA A 326 1.07 0.19 17.66
N GLN A 327 1.98 1.09 17.24
CA GLN A 327 2.30 2.30 18.00
C GLN A 327 1.13 3.28 18.02
N TRP A 328 0.48 3.53 16.88
CA TRP A 328 -0.74 4.36 16.84
C TRP A 328 -1.86 3.81 17.73
N LYS A 329 -2.01 2.47 17.81
CA LYS A 329 -2.94 1.84 18.75
C LYS A 329 -2.54 2.06 20.22
N GLN A 330 -1.25 2.05 20.55
CA GLN A 330 -0.79 2.37 21.90
C GLN A 330 -1.10 3.83 22.28
N LEU A 331 -1.14 4.72 21.29
CA LEU A 331 -1.50 6.12 21.44
C LEU A 331 -3.01 6.41 21.30
N ALA A 332 -3.87 5.38 21.21
CA ALA A 332 -5.31 5.56 20.96
C ALA A 332 -6.04 6.34 22.07
N ASP A 333 -5.53 6.29 23.31
CA ASP A 333 -6.07 7.05 24.45
C ASP A 333 -5.39 8.42 24.63
N GLN A 334 -4.44 8.77 23.77
CA GLN A 334 -3.75 10.05 23.82
C GLN A 334 -4.51 11.10 23.01
N VAL A 335 -4.56 12.31 23.55
CA VAL A 335 -5.33 13.42 23.00
C VAL A 335 -4.48 14.68 22.90
N ALA A 336 -4.71 15.47 21.86
CA ALA A 336 -4.16 16.80 21.69
C ALA A 336 -5.22 17.86 22.02
N ILE A 337 -4.75 19.06 22.36
CA ILE A 337 -5.61 20.23 22.51
C ILE A 337 -5.51 21.04 21.22
N VAL A 338 -6.63 21.19 20.53
CA VAL A 338 -6.78 22.02 19.34
C VAL A 338 -7.26 23.39 19.77
N PHE A 339 -6.57 24.40 19.29
CA PHE A 339 -6.86 25.79 19.59
C PHE A 339 -7.59 26.41 18.40
N ALA A 340 -8.88 26.67 18.56
CA ALA A 340 -9.67 27.46 17.62
C ALA A 340 -9.85 28.87 18.17
N THR A 341 -8.76 29.62 18.26
CA THR A 341 -8.72 30.96 18.85
C THR A 341 -7.89 31.92 18.00
N GLU A 342 -8.18 33.22 18.08
CA GLU A 342 -7.36 34.25 17.43
C GLU A 342 -6.01 34.40 18.15
N ILE A 343 -4.96 34.83 17.43
CA ILE A 343 -3.58 34.94 17.96
C ILE A 343 -3.53 35.84 19.22
N ASN A 344 -4.27 36.94 19.21
CA ASN A 344 -4.37 37.89 20.33
C ASN A 344 -5.08 37.31 21.57
N GLU A 345 -6.04 36.40 21.38
CA GLU A 345 -6.69 35.67 22.47
C GLU A 345 -5.74 34.60 23.01
N MET A 346 -4.98 33.93 22.15
CA MET A 346 -3.98 32.93 22.53
C MET A 346 -2.93 33.48 23.50
N ASP A 347 -2.37 34.66 23.23
CA ASP A 347 -1.35 35.29 24.08
C ASP A 347 -1.83 35.45 25.54
N ASN A 348 -3.13 35.64 25.76
CA ASN A 348 -3.70 35.77 27.10
C ASN A 348 -3.96 34.41 27.77
N LEU A 349 -4.04 33.33 26.99
CA LEU A 349 -4.29 31.97 27.45
C LEU A 349 -3.00 31.21 27.77
N GLU A 350 -1.86 31.60 27.20
CA GLU A 350 -0.58 30.89 27.39
C GLU A 350 -0.27 30.58 28.86
N PRO A 351 -0.42 31.50 29.84
CA PRO A 351 -0.12 31.20 31.25
C PRO A 351 -1.05 30.13 31.85
N GLN A 352 -2.32 30.10 31.42
CA GLN A 352 -3.30 29.11 31.87
C GLN A 352 -3.00 27.74 31.26
N ILE A 353 -2.54 27.70 30.01
CA ILE A 353 -2.07 26.49 29.32
C ILE A 353 -0.81 25.95 30.00
N GLY A 354 0.12 26.83 30.39
CA GLY A 354 1.31 26.46 31.16
C GLY A 354 0.97 25.79 32.49
N GLU A 355 0.06 26.37 33.28
CA GLU A 355 -0.41 25.75 34.53
C GLU A 355 -1.20 24.46 34.29
N LEU A 356 -1.97 24.36 33.20
CA LEU A 356 -2.63 23.11 32.81
C LEU A 356 -1.61 22.00 32.51
N VAL A 357 -0.54 22.31 31.79
CA VAL A 357 0.54 21.36 31.47
C VAL A 357 1.26 20.92 32.74
N LYS A 358 1.53 21.84 33.66
CA LYS A 358 2.14 21.56 34.96
C LYS A 358 1.28 20.63 35.81
N ASP A 359 -0.03 20.90 35.91
CA ASP A 359 -0.95 20.05 36.65
C ASP A 359 -1.04 18.66 35.99
N ALA A 360 -1.10 18.59 34.67
CA ALA A 360 -1.07 17.32 33.93
C ALA A 360 0.24 16.55 34.12
N GLU A 361 1.39 17.23 34.14
CA GLU A 361 2.70 16.64 34.42
C GLU A 361 2.77 16.08 35.84
N SER A 362 2.23 16.78 36.83
CA SER A 362 2.16 16.30 38.21
C SER A 362 1.28 15.06 38.42
N LEU A 363 0.37 14.80 37.47
CA LEU A 363 -0.55 13.67 37.46
C LEU A 363 -0.06 12.52 36.56
N ASP A 364 1.16 12.62 36.01
CA ASP A 364 1.69 11.70 35.00
C ASP A 364 0.75 11.53 33.78
N ALA A 365 -0.01 12.58 33.44
CA ALA A 365 -1.05 12.57 32.42
C ALA A 365 -0.66 13.30 31.14
N VAL A 366 0.60 13.73 31.00
CA VAL A 366 1.13 14.42 29.82
C VAL A 366 2.37 13.72 29.28
N ALA A 367 2.43 13.58 27.96
CA ALA A 367 3.57 13.07 27.23
C ALA A 367 4.06 14.10 26.21
N PHE A 368 5.37 14.17 26.02
CA PHE A 368 6.02 15.15 25.16
C PHE A 368 6.99 14.47 24.22
N SER A 369 6.89 14.81 22.94
CA SER A 369 7.90 14.50 21.94
C SER A 369 7.99 15.64 20.93
N TYR A 370 9.21 16.07 20.61
CA TYR A 370 9.46 17.08 19.60
C TYR A 370 10.78 16.78 18.90
N THR A 371 10.71 16.47 17.60
CA THR A 371 11.88 16.01 16.82
C THR A 371 12.31 16.99 15.75
N TYR A 372 13.61 17.30 15.76
CA TYR A 372 14.31 17.99 14.69
C TYR A 372 15.03 17.00 13.77
N THR A 373 14.75 17.06 12.47
CA THR A 373 15.48 16.30 11.45
C THR A 373 16.61 17.12 10.84
N LYS A 374 17.58 16.44 10.22
CA LYS A 374 18.64 17.09 9.42
C LYS A 374 18.10 18.05 8.36
N GLU A 375 16.92 17.79 7.79
CA GLU A 375 16.34 18.68 6.79
C GLU A 375 15.81 19.99 7.37
N MET A 376 15.38 19.97 8.64
CA MET A 376 14.87 21.15 9.32
C MET A 376 16.01 22.08 9.73
N ILE A 377 17.10 21.51 10.27
CA ILE A 377 18.25 22.27 10.79
C ILE A 377 19.49 21.91 9.99
N MET A 378 19.57 22.42 8.76
CA MET A 378 20.67 22.12 7.83
C MET A 378 22.05 22.65 8.28
N SER A 379 22.09 23.54 9.29
CA SER A 379 23.30 24.23 9.75
C SER A 379 24.08 23.49 10.85
N VAL A 380 23.54 22.41 11.41
CA VAL A 380 24.15 21.67 12.53
C VAL A 380 24.66 20.31 12.05
N ASN A 381 25.84 19.89 12.50
CA ASN A 381 26.33 18.55 12.25
C ASN A 381 25.75 17.53 13.25
N PHE A 382 24.80 16.72 12.79
CA PHE A 382 24.17 15.65 13.58
C PHE A 382 25.07 14.41 13.74
N GLY A 383 26.24 14.35 13.08
CA GLY A 383 27.13 13.20 13.15
C GLY A 383 26.46 11.92 12.66
N GLU A 384 26.52 10.87 13.49
CA GLU A 384 25.91 9.56 13.22
C GLU A 384 24.39 9.55 13.37
N TYR A 385 23.80 10.55 14.05
CA TYR A 385 22.35 10.62 14.25
C TYR A 385 21.64 11.16 13.01
N SER A 386 20.44 10.67 12.71
CA SER A 386 19.55 11.21 11.67
C SER A 386 18.69 12.38 12.18
N SER A 387 18.46 12.44 13.50
CA SER A 387 17.55 13.39 14.15
C SER A 387 17.86 13.54 15.64
N VAL A 388 17.34 14.60 16.26
CA VAL A 388 17.34 14.81 17.71
C VAL A 388 15.90 14.96 18.15
N SER A 389 15.48 14.18 19.15
CA SER A 389 14.14 14.25 19.72
C SER A 389 14.23 14.65 21.19
N PHE A 390 13.53 15.72 21.56
CA PHE A 390 13.26 16.06 22.95
C PHE A 390 12.02 15.30 23.40
N VAL A 391 12.09 14.62 24.54
CA VAL A 391 10.98 13.81 25.08
C VAL A 391 10.91 13.92 26.59
N ASN A 392 9.75 13.64 27.20
CA ASN A 392 9.70 13.35 28.63
C ASN A 392 9.64 11.83 28.88
N GLU A 393 9.79 11.41 30.14
CA GLU A 393 9.74 9.98 30.51
C GLU A 393 8.40 9.32 30.12
N ASN A 394 7.27 10.03 30.29
CA ASN A 394 5.95 9.50 29.94
C ASN A 394 5.83 9.14 28.45
N TRP A 395 6.43 9.92 27.54
CA TRP A 395 6.47 9.55 26.12
C TRP A 395 7.23 8.25 25.90
N LEU A 396 8.40 8.09 26.54
CA LEU A 396 9.19 6.87 26.45
C LEU A 396 8.43 5.67 27.00
N ASP A 397 7.76 5.81 28.14
CA ASP A 397 6.93 4.76 28.73
C ASP A 397 5.77 4.34 27.82
N LEU A 398 5.11 5.31 27.15
CA LEU A 398 4.03 5.03 26.20
C LEU A 398 4.52 4.19 25.02
N VAL A 399 5.63 4.59 24.39
CA VAL A 399 6.11 3.96 23.14
C VAL A 399 6.95 2.71 23.35
N THR A 400 7.42 2.47 24.57
CA THR A 400 8.17 1.26 24.94
C THR A 400 7.31 0.22 25.67
N LYS A 401 6.04 0.54 25.95
CA LYS A 401 5.09 -0.34 26.63
C LYS A 401 4.99 -1.71 25.95
N GLY A 402 5.27 -2.77 26.72
CA GLY A 402 5.16 -4.15 26.26
C GLY A 402 6.41 -4.73 25.57
N VAL A 403 7.52 -3.99 25.50
CA VAL A 403 8.80 -4.49 24.97
C VAL A 403 9.67 -5.04 26.10
N SER A 404 10.14 -6.28 25.99
CA SER A 404 10.83 -7.00 27.09
C SER A 404 12.35 -6.75 27.20
N GLN A 405 12.93 -5.92 26.34
CA GLN A 405 14.37 -5.59 26.31
C GLN A 405 14.57 -4.10 26.56
N PRO A 406 15.74 -3.66 27.07
CA PRO A 406 16.07 -2.24 27.10
C PRO A 406 16.02 -1.69 25.67
N THR A 407 15.03 -0.85 25.40
CA THR A 407 14.71 -0.24 24.10
C THR A 407 15.57 0.99 23.82
N VAL A 408 16.13 1.58 24.87
CA VAL A 408 17.01 2.75 24.84
C VAL A 408 18.24 2.49 25.70
N THR A 409 19.36 3.08 25.31
CA THR A 409 20.65 3.00 26.01
C THR A 409 21.20 4.40 26.26
N SER A 410 21.84 4.61 27.41
CA SER A 410 22.43 5.90 27.75
C SER A 410 23.64 6.22 26.87
N VAL A 411 23.72 7.48 26.44
CA VAL A 411 24.81 8.04 25.66
C VAL A 411 25.60 9.00 26.56
N PRO A 412 26.89 8.74 26.80
CA PRO A 412 27.77 9.68 27.49
C PRO A 412 27.86 11.02 26.74
N HIS A 413 27.92 12.14 27.47
CA HIS A 413 28.00 13.47 26.85
C HIS A 413 29.23 13.64 25.94
N GLU A 414 30.32 12.94 26.23
CA GLU A 414 31.57 12.97 25.46
C GLU A 414 31.43 12.37 24.05
N ASP A 415 30.45 11.48 23.87
CA ASP A 415 30.18 10.79 22.60
C ASP A 415 29.21 11.60 21.70
N ILE A 416 28.61 12.68 22.22
CA ILE A 416 27.69 13.54 21.47
C ILE A 416 28.49 14.59 20.68
N PRO A 417 28.22 14.78 19.38
CA PRO A 417 28.87 15.84 18.61
C PRO A 417 28.70 17.21 19.29
N LYS A 418 29.80 17.96 19.44
CA LYS A 418 29.80 19.25 20.17
C LYS A 418 28.77 20.26 19.65
N GLU A 419 28.64 20.37 18.33
CA GLU A 419 27.66 21.23 17.69
C GLU A 419 26.22 20.80 18.02
N LEU A 420 25.97 19.49 18.12
CA LEU A 420 24.66 18.95 18.46
C LEU A 420 24.33 19.19 19.93
N PHE A 421 25.28 18.95 20.83
CA PHE A 421 25.13 19.24 22.26
C PHE A 421 24.91 20.73 22.51
N GLN A 422 25.61 21.60 21.78
CA GLN A 422 25.42 23.04 21.82
C GLN A 422 24.02 23.43 21.33
N MET A 423 23.55 22.83 20.23
CA MET A 423 22.17 23.03 19.74
C MET A 423 21.14 22.65 20.80
N VAL A 424 21.28 21.49 21.46
CA VAL A 424 20.36 21.07 22.53
C VAL A 424 20.31 22.11 23.65
N ARG A 425 21.46 22.66 24.05
CA ARG A 425 21.54 23.69 25.08
C ARG A 425 20.92 25.01 24.63
N GLU A 426 21.26 25.50 23.45
CA GLU A 426 20.74 26.75 22.89
C GLU A 426 19.22 26.69 22.71
N GLU A 427 18.71 25.56 22.25
CA GLU A 427 17.27 25.32 22.08
C GLU A 427 16.54 25.32 23.43
N ALA A 428 17.09 24.60 24.42
CA ALA A 428 16.51 24.58 25.75
C ALA A 428 16.52 25.98 26.39
N ASP A 429 17.62 26.73 26.25
CA ASP A 429 17.75 28.10 26.77
C ASP A 429 16.77 29.06 26.07
N PHE A 430 16.67 28.99 24.75
CA PHE A 430 15.80 29.85 23.94
C PHE A 430 14.32 29.65 24.26
N LEU A 431 13.89 28.42 24.47
CA LEU A 431 12.48 28.08 24.74
C LEU A 431 12.12 28.16 26.23
N SER A 432 13.07 28.49 27.10
CA SER A 432 12.85 28.58 28.54
C SER A 432 12.24 29.91 28.98
N ARG A 433 11.77 29.96 30.23
CA ARG A 433 11.12 31.15 30.81
C ARG A 433 12.14 32.19 31.28
N ASP A 434 13.24 31.75 31.87
CA ASP A 434 14.26 32.61 32.49
C ASP A 434 15.71 32.16 32.15
N GLY A 435 15.89 31.38 31.07
CA GLY A 435 17.13 30.67 30.79
C GLY A 435 17.19 29.31 31.50
N VAL A 436 17.83 28.31 30.89
CA VAL A 436 17.98 26.99 31.53
C VAL A 436 19.19 27.01 32.46
N SER A 437 18.96 26.79 33.76
CA SER A 437 20.04 26.71 34.73
C SER A 437 20.93 25.49 34.48
N GLU A 438 22.21 25.57 34.85
CA GLU A 438 23.13 24.42 34.71
C GLU A 438 22.66 23.22 35.55
N GLU A 439 22.03 23.46 36.70
CA GLU A 439 21.43 22.40 37.52
C GLU A 439 20.28 21.68 36.79
N LEU A 440 19.40 22.43 36.10
CA LEU A 440 18.30 21.86 35.34
C LEU A 440 18.81 21.12 34.09
N PHE A 441 19.73 21.72 33.35
CA PHE A 441 20.33 21.08 32.17
C PHE A 441 21.11 19.82 32.53
N SER A 442 21.75 19.77 33.71
CA SER A 442 22.48 18.59 34.18
C SER A 442 21.59 17.37 34.46
N GLN A 443 20.28 17.58 34.60
CA GLN A 443 19.29 16.51 34.80
C GLN A 443 18.81 15.91 33.48
N PHE A 444 19.18 16.49 32.33
CA PHE A 444 18.80 15.97 31.03
C PHE A 444 19.50 14.63 30.81
N GLN A 445 18.76 13.63 30.34
CA GLN A 445 19.34 12.35 29.99
C GLN A 445 19.50 12.25 28.47
N PHE A 446 20.65 11.76 28.03
CA PHE A 446 20.91 11.52 26.63
C PHE A 446 20.86 10.02 26.38
N LEU A 447 19.94 9.60 25.52
CA LEU A 447 19.70 8.20 25.18
C LEU A 447 19.77 8.01 23.66
N ARG A 448 19.95 6.76 23.25
CA ARG A 448 19.80 6.30 21.87
C ARG A 448 19.01 5.00 21.82
N PRO A 449 18.28 4.70 20.73
CA PRO A 449 17.64 3.41 20.55
C PRO A 449 18.64 2.25 20.67
N ALA A 450 18.20 1.13 21.24
CA ALA A 450 18.97 -0.11 21.24
C ALA A 450 19.04 -0.72 19.82
N ASP A 451 20.08 -1.50 19.55
CA ASP A 451 20.30 -2.11 18.24
C ASP A 451 19.07 -2.90 17.76
N GLY A 452 18.55 -2.54 16.58
CA GLY A 452 17.38 -3.18 15.97
C GLY A 452 16.03 -2.68 16.49
N PHE A 453 16.00 -1.70 17.38
CA PHE A 453 14.79 -0.99 17.80
C PHE A 453 14.66 0.34 17.08
N ARG A 454 13.47 0.59 16.51
CA ARG A 454 13.10 1.86 15.88
C ARG A 454 12.21 2.63 16.83
N LEU A 455 12.77 3.64 17.48
CA LEU A 455 12.01 4.45 18.43
C LEU A 455 11.06 5.38 17.65
N PRO A 456 9.75 5.37 17.96
CA PRO A 456 8.81 6.33 17.43
C PRO A 456 8.93 7.67 18.17
N VAL A 457 9.07 8.74 17.40
CA VAL A 457 9.16 10.12 17.89
C VAL A 457 8.27 11.01 17.04
N SER A 458 7.66 12.04 17.61
CA SER A 458 6.76 12.92 16.87
C SER A 458 7.55 14.03 16.16
N GLN A 459 7.17 14.35 14.92
CA GLN A 459 7.83 15.40 14.15
C GLN A 459 7.56 16.78 14.79
N GLY A 460 8.60 17.61 14.95
CA GLY A 460 8.45 18.97 15.46
C GLY A 460 7.59 19.83 14.54
N GLY A 461 6.58 20.50 15.10
CA GLY A 461 5.64 21.34 14.35
C GLY A 461 4.60 20.56 13.53
N GLY A 462 4.53 19.23 13.71
CA GLY A 462 3.63 18.34 12.99
C GLY A 462 3.45 17.01 13.72
N GLY A 463 3.07 17.07 15.00
CA GLY A 463 2.97 15.94 15.93
C GLY A 463 1.97 14.85 15.54
N GLU A 464 1.15 15.09 14.52
CA GLU A 464 0.26 14.09 13.88
C GLU A 464 1.04 13.06 13.03
N ARG A 465 2.37 13.22 12.88
CA ARG A 465 3.25 12.27 12.20
C ARG A 465 4.33 11.72 13.14
N LEU A 466 4.42 10.39 13.18
CA LEU A 466 5.50 9.68 13.86
C LEU A 466 6.65 9.38 12.89
N LEU A 467 7.87 9.63 13.36
CA LEU A 467 9.12 9.24 12.72
C LEU A 467 9.68 8.02 13.47
N PHE A 468 10.04 6.97 12.73
CA PHE A 468 10.60 5.74 13.30
C PHE A 468 12.08 5.66 12.98
N SER A 469 12.94 5.90 13.96
CA SER A 469 14.39 6.01 13.74
C SER A 469 15.20 5.01 14.58
N GLU A 470 16.23 4.42 13.97
CA GLU A 470 17.24 3.60 14.67
C GLU A 470 18.39 4.48 15.20
N ASP A 471 18.58 5.66 14.61
CA ASP A 471 19.72 6.56 14.80
C ASP A 471 19.26 7.95 15.26
N VAL A 472 18.38 8.01 16.26
CA VAL A 472 17.93 9.27 16.89
C VAL A 472 18.65 9.51 18.22
N LEU A 473 19.13 10.74 18.45
CA LEU A 473 19.54 11.17 19.78
C LEU A 473 18.31 11.60 20.55
N VAL A 474 18.03 10.93 21.66
CA VAL A 474 16.88 11.20 22.52
C VAL A 474 17.34 12.01 23.71
N VAL A 475 16.80 13.21 23.87
CA VAL A 475 17.04 14.10 24.99
C VAL A 475 15.84 14.03 25.91
N VAL A 476 15.97 13.36 27.04
CA VAL A 476 14.91 13.26 28.04
C VAL A 476 14.96 14.50 28.92
N VAL A 477 13.92 15.32 28.84
CA VAL A 477 13.74 16.50 29.69
C VAL A 477 13.06 16.08 31.00
N PRO A 478 13.55 16.54 32.16
CA PRO A 478 13.07 16.09 33.47
C PRO A 478 11.68 16.65 33.83
N SER A 479 11.35 17.84 33.32
CA SER A 479 10.03 18.45 33.47
C SER A 479 9.82 19.46 32.34
N ILE A 480 8.77 19.28 31.56
CA ILE A 480 8.47 20.18 30.43
C ILE A 480 8.04 21.56 30.92
N TYR A 481 7.33 21.64 32.05
CA TYR A 481 6.88 22.92 32.61
C TYR A 481 8.05 23.77 33.12
N ASN A 482 9.04 23.13 33.75
CA ASN A 482 10.21 23.83 34.30
C ASN A 482 11.21 24.21 33.20
N VAL A 483 11.28 23.44 32.11
CA VAL A 483 12.21 23.71 31.00
C VAL A 483 11.66 24.74 30.03
N TYR A 484 10.37 24.69 29.69
CA TYR A 484 9.78 25.51 28.63
C TYR A 484 8.91 26.64 29.18
N ASN A 485 8.90 27.78 28.47
CA ASN A 485 7.98 28.88 28.75
C ASN A 485 6.56 28.61 28.23
N ASP A 486 5.62 29.45 28.66
CA ASP A 486 4.19 29.26 28.38
C ASP A 486 3.87 29.31 26.88
N SER A 487 4.58 30.15 26.12
CA SER A 487 4.41 30.25 24.67
C SER A 487 4.94 29.02 23.93
N ALA A 488 6.10 28.50 24.34
CA ALA A 488 6.66 27.27 23.80
C ALA A 488 5.74 26.07 24.09
N LEU A 489 5.22 25.95 25.32
CA LEU A 489 4.27 24.90 25.68
C LEU A 489 2.97 25.01 24.89
N THR A 490 2.45 26.22 24.70
CA THR A 490 1.25 26.47 23.90
C THR A 490 1.46 26.09 22.43
N SER A 491 2.59 26.50 21.86
CA SER A 491 2.98 26.13 20.50
C SER A 491 3.08 24.60 20.34
N MET A 492 3.80 23.92 21.24
CA MET A 492 3.96 22.46 21.20
C MET A 492 2.65 21.70 21.45
N ALA A 493 1.75 22.21 22.28
CA ALA A 493 0.41 21.66 22.45
C ALA A 493 -0.40 21.82 21.17
N SER A 494 -0.35 22.99 20.52
CA SER A 494 -1.09 23.27 19.29
C SER A 494 -0.65 22.41 18.11
N THR A 495 0.61 21.99 18.09
CA THR A 495 1.18 21.12 17.05
C THR A 495 1.13 19.65 17.42
N SER A 496 0.39 19.27 18.46
CA SER A 496 0.27 17.89 18.97
C SER A 496 1.60 17.23 19.37
N ASN A 497 2.59 18.04 19.76
CA ASN A 497 3.87 17.57 20.31
C ASN A 497 3.80 17.38 21.84
N VAL A 498 2.90 18.10 22.52
CA VAL A 498 2.44 17.82 23.89
C VAL A 498 1.07 17.17 23.80
N VAL A 499 0.94 15.96 24.34
CA VAL A 499 -0.30 15.17 24.30
C VAL A 499 -0.68 14.75 25.72
N PHE A 500 -1.98 14.63 25.95
CA PHE A 500 -2.56 14.31 27.25
C PHE A 500 -3.19 12.92 27.23
N SER A 501 -3.30 12.29 28.39
CA SER A 501 -3.91 10.96 28.53
C SER A 501 -5.40 11.07 28.87
N GLY A 502 -6.23 10.54 27.98
CA GLY A 502 -7.68 10.39 28.17
C GLY A 502 -8.47 11.68 27.95
N VAL A 503 -9.56 11.56 27.17
CA VAL A 503 -10.46 12.69 26.87
C VAL A 503 -11.06 13.31 28.14
N THR A 504 -11.70 12.48 28.99
CA THR A 504 -12.44 12.98 30.16
C THR A 504 -11.53 13.66 31.18
N ALA A 505 -10.35 13.09 31.43
CA ALA A 505 -9.37 13.69 32.33
C ALA A 505 -8.85 15.03 31.79
N THR A 506 -8.58 15.10 30.48
CA THR A 506 -8.12 16.34 29.82
C THR A 506 -9.21 17.42 29.80
N GLN A 507 -10.48 17.04 29.60
CA GLN A 507 -11.61 17.98 29.70
C GLN A 507 -11.77 18.54 31.11
N GLN A 508 -11.63 17.69 32.14
CA GLN A 508 -11.65 18.16 33.54
C GLN A 508 -10.48 19.09 33.87
N LEU A 509 -9.31 18.87 33.28
CA LEU A 509 -8.18 19.79 33.39
C LEU A 509 -8.52 21.14 32.73
N LEU A 510 -9.07 21.15 31.52
CA LEU A 510 -9.52 22.39 30.87
C LEU A 510 -10.52 23.16 31.74
N GLU A 511 -11.55 22.49 32.26
CA GLU A 511 -12.55 23.09 33.17
C GLU A 511 -11.89 23.68 34.43
N ARG A 512 -10.97 22.95 35.05
CA ARG A 512 -10.28 23.38 36.28
C ARG A 512 -9.46 24.65 36.07
N HIS A 513 -8.89 24.82 34.89
CA HIS A 513 -8.07 25.99 34.54
C HIS A 513 -8.88 27.09 33.84
N GLY A 514 -10.21 26.97 33.76
CA GLY A 514 -11.08 27.97 33.13
C GLY A 514 -10.92 28.06 31.61
N LEU A 515 -10.42 26.98 31.00
CA LEU A 515 -10.14 26.84 29.57
C LEU A 515 -11.24 26.09 28.82
N ASP A 516 -12.30 25.66 29.51
CA ASP A 516 -13.49 25.13 28.87
C ASP A 516 -14.29 26.23 28.15
N VAL A 517 -15.10 25.85 27.18
CA VAL A 517 -15.85 26.78 26.33
C VAL A 517 -16.73 27.74 27.14
N GLN A 518 -17.31 27.31 28.26
CA GLN A 518 -18.15 28.17 29.07
C GLN A 518 -17.31 29.23 29.78
N SER A 519 -16.23 28.82 30.45
CA SER A 519 -15.33 29.74 31.16
C SER A 519 -14.64 30.76 30.25
N LEU A 520 -14.25 30.35 29.04
CA LEU A 520 -13.69 31.24 28.02
C LEU A 520 -14.71 32.31 27.59
N ARG A 521 -15.96 31.90 27.34
CA ARG A 521 -17.05 32.81 26.97
C ARG A 521 -17.41 33.77 28.09
N GLU A 522 -17.43 33.31 29.34
CA GLU A 522 -17.63 34.16 30.53
C GLU A 522 -16.51 35.20 30.68
N SER A 523 -15.30 34.85 30.23
CA SER A 523 -14.14 35.74 30.19
C SER A 523 -14.10 36.66 28.96
N GLY A 524 -15.13 36.61 28.10
CA GLY A 524 -15.27 37.46 26.91
C GLY A 524 -14.45 37.02 25.71
N MET A 525 -13.84 35.83 25.74
CA MET A 525 -13.12 35.23 24.62
C MET A 525 -14.08 34.50 23.69
N LYS A 526 -13.79 34.55 22.40
CA LYS A 526 -14.59 33.85 21.37
C LYS A 526 -13.98 32.51 20.97
N GLY A 527 -12.68 32.33 21.21
CA GLY A 527 -11.97 31.11 20.92
C GLY A 527 -12.45 29.90 21.73
N GLU A 528 -12.18 28.72 21.20
CA GLU A 528 -12.53 27.45 21.81
C GLU A 528 -11.30 26.52 21.85
N LEU A 529 -11.09 25.84 22.98
CA LEU A 529 -10.11 24.78 23.11
C LEU A 529 -10.83 23.44 23.10
N ARG A 530 -10.38 22.51 22.26
CA ARG A 530 -11.01 21.19 22.12
C ARG A 530 -10.00 20.07 22.25
N VAL A 531 -10.46 18.98 22.86
CA VAL A 531 -9.67 17.76 23.00
C VAL A 531 -9.94 16.88 21.79
N VAL A 532 -8.90 16.42 21.09
CA VAL A 532 -9.01 15.53 19.93
C VAL A 532 -8.06 14.36 20.04
N TYR A 533 -8.44 13.21 19.49
CA TYR A 533 -7.58 12.03 19.48
C TYR A 533 -6.48 12.13 18.43
N ILE A 534 -5.23 11.83 18.81
CA ILE A 534 -4.06 11.94 17.90
C ILE A 534 -3.92 10.73 16.96
N ALA A 535 -4.47 9.58 17.34
CA ALA A 535 -4.29 8.34 16.60
C ALA A 535 -5.23 8.17 15.40
N GLU A 536 -6.24 9.05 15.22
CA GLU A 536 -7.29 8.82 14.23
C GLU A 536 -6.74 8.74 12.79
N GLU A 537 -5.91 9.70 12.39
CA GLU A 537 -5.34 9.75 11.04
C GLU A 537 -4.27 8.67 10.82
N GLY A 538 -3.44 8.40 11.83
CA GLY A 538 -2.36 7.41 11.78
C GLY A 538 -2.87 5.98 11.59
N ILE A 539 -3.96 5.59 12.28
CA ILE A 539 -4.60 4.28 12.13
C ILE A 539 -5.17 4.12 10.71
N LEU A 540 -5.85 5.13 10.18
CA LEU A 540 -6.45 5.09 8.85
C LEU A 540 -5.38 4.95 7.75
N LEU A 541 -4.27 5.71 7.85
CA LEU A 541 -3.18 5.64 6.89
C LEU A 541 -2.50 4.26 6.89
N ALA A 542 -2.26 3.69 8.08
CA ALA A 542 -1.61 2.40 8.22
C ALA A 542 -2.43 1.23 7.61
N GLN A 543 -3.76 1.31 7.68
CA GLN A 543 -4.66 0.31 7.09
C GLN A 543 -4.55 0.25 5.55
N PHE A 544 -4.32 1.37 4.87
CA PHE A 544 -4.15 1.39 3.41
C PHE A 544 -2.82 0.75 2.95
N ALA A 545 -1.77 0.86 3.76
CA ALA A 545 -0.44 0.35 3.40
C ALA A 545 -0.37 -1.19 3.32
N ALA A 546 -1.19 -1.91 4.12
CA ALA A 546 -1.22 -3.38 4.15
C ALA A 546 -1.63 -4.02 2.81
N TYR A 547 -2.52 -3.36 2.04
CA TYR A 547 -3.04 -3.89 0.77
C TYR A 547 -2.02 -3.88 -0.36
N VAL A 548 -1.15 -2.85 -0.39
CA VAL A 548 -0.10 -2.70 -1.41
C VAL A 548 0.88 -3.88 -1.35
N VAL A 549 1.13 -4.42 -0.16
CA VAL A 549 2.09 -5.50 0.10
C VAL A 549 1.57 -6.83 -0.41
N TRP A 550 0.31 -7.16 -0.13
CA TRP A 550 -0.35 -8.35 -0.67
C TRP A 550 -0.30 -8.35 -2.19
N LEU A 551 -0.59 -7.21 -2.80
CA LEU A 551 -0.63 -7.09 -4.24
C LEU A 551 0.72 -7.31 -4.93
N LEU A 552 1.79 -6.77 -4.36
CA LEU A 552 3.15 -6.95 -4.86
C LEU A 552 3.63 -8.40 -4.75
N ASN A 553 3.27 -9.09 -3.68
CA ASN A 553 3.59 -10.51 -3.51
C ASN A 553 2.86 -11.38 -4.54
N LEU A 554 1.57 -11.11 -4.79
CA LEU A 554 0.78 -11.78 -5.82
C LEU A 554 1.33 -11.52 -7.23
N ALA A 555 1.73 -10.29 -7.53
CA ALA A 555 2.37 -9.92 -8.79
C ALA A 555 3.67 -10.71 -9.00
N LEU A 556 4.51 -10.83 -7.97
CA LEU A 556 5.75 -11.58 -8.03
C LEU A 556 5.50 -13.07 -8.30
N VAL A 557 4.52 -13.69 -7.63
CA VAL A 557 4.11 -15.08 -7.89
C VAL A 557 3.66 -15.25 -9.34
N ALA A 558 2.85 -14.34 -9.86
CA ALA A 558 2.39 -14.36 -11.25
C ALA A 558 3.55 -14.26 -12.25
N LEU A 559 4.52 -13.37 -12.00
CA LEU A 559 5.73 -13.23 -12.81
C LEU A 559 6.59 -14.50 -12.80
N VAL A 560 6.77 -15.12 -11.64
CA VAL A 560 7.51 -16.38 -11.50
C VAL A 560 6.87 -17.47 -12.37
N VAL A 561 5.55 -17.64 -12.29
CA VAL A 561 4.80 -18.60 -13.12
C VAL A 561 4.93 -18.28 -14.61
N ALA A 562 4.78 -17.01 -15.00
CA ALA A 562 4.90 -16.56 -16.39
C ALA A 562 6.28 -16.89 -16.96
N PHE A 563 7.33 -16.61 -16.19
CA PHE A 563 8.70 -16.89 -16.56
C PHE A 563 8.98 -18.41 -16.64
N SER A 564 8.49 -19.23 -15.71
CA SER A 564 8.63 -20.70 -15.79
C SER A 564 8.00 -21.25 -17.08
N VAL A 565 6.81 -20.75 -17.42
CA VAL A 565 6.09 -21.15 -18.65
C VAL A 565 6.86 -20.69 -19.89
N ALA A 566 7.31 -19.45 -19.94
CA ALA A 566 8.10 -18.92 -21.05
C ALA A 566 9.42 -19.69 -21.26
N ALA A 567 10.15 -19.97 -20.19
CA ALA A 567 11.38 -20.77 -20.22
C ALA A 567 11.11 -22.20 -20.72
N GLY A 568 10.02 -22.83 -20.25
CA GLY A 568 9.60 -24.16 -20.70
C GLY A 568 9.28 -24.21 -22.20
N ILE A 569 8.58 -23.20 -22.72
CA ILE A 569 8.22 -23.11 -24.16
C ILE A 569 9.45 -22.88 -25.01
N SER A 570 10.31 -21.94 -24.62
CA SER A 570 11.56 -21.64 -25.32
C SER A 570 12.48 -22.86 -25.39
N ALA A 571 12.59 -23.60 -24.28
CA ALA A 571 13.28 -24.88 -24.22
C ALA A 571 12.66 -25.93 -25.14
N LEU A 572 11.34 -26.05 -25.15
CA LEU A 572 10.62 -27.00 -26.02
C LEU A 572 10.82 -26.70 -27.51
N ILE A 573 10.70 -25.44 -27.91
CA ILE A 573 10.94 -25.01 -29.30
C ILE A 573 12.38 -25.34 -29.69
N THR A 574 13.35 -25.05 -28.82
CA THR A 574 14.76 -25.34 -29.07
C THR A 574 15.03 -26.84 -29.18
N ALA A 575 14.46 -27.66 -28.31
CA ALA A 575 14.58 -29.12 -28.35
C ALA A 575 13.97 -29.71 -29.62
N LEU A 576 12.80 -29.24 -30.07
CA LEU A 576 12.18 -29.68 -31.32
C LEU A 576 13.05 -29.33 -32.54
N LEU A 577 13.63 -28.13 -32.58
CA LEU A 577 14.51 -27.71 -33.67
C LEU A 577 15.81 -28.53 -33.74
N GLN A 578 16.32 -28.98 -32.60
CA GLN A 578 17.57 -29.74 -32.50
C GLN A 578 17.36 -31.26 -32.42
N SER A 579 16.11 -31.73 -32.42
CA SER A 579 15.75 -33.15 -32.27
C SER A 579 16.48 -34.08 -33.25
N LYS A 580 16.66 -33.67 -34.51
CA LYS A 580 17.41 -34.43 -35.54
C LYS A 580 18.90 -34.64 -35.21
N ARG A 581 19.49 -33.76 -34.39
CA ARG A 581 20.87 -33.83 -33.92
C ARG A 581 20.97 -34.52 -32.56
N ASP A 582 20.10 -34.14 -31.63
CA ASP A 582 20.16 -34.60 -30.24
C ASP A 582 19.80 -36.08 -30.09
N PHE A 583 18.91 -36.59 -30.95
CA PHE A 583 18.52 -38.00 -30.97
C PHE A 583 19.69 -38.96 -31.28
N PRO A 584 20.42 -38.82 -32.40
CA PRO A 584 21.57 -39.70 -32.69
C PRO A 584 22.72 -39.52 -31.70
N LEU A 585 22.99 -38.31 -31.20
CA LEU A 585 24.04 -38.10 -30.18
C LEU A 585 23.73 -38.85 -28.88
N ARG A 586 22.45 -38.86 -28.47
CA ARG A 586 22.03 -39.60 -27.29
C ARG A 586 22.08 -41.11 -27.49
N LEU A 587 21.71 -41.60 -28.68
CA LEU A 587 21.87 -43.02 -29.03
C LEU A 587 23.34 -43.44 -29.08
N ALA A 588 24.24 -42.55 -29.49
CA ALA A 588 25.69 -42.74 -29.48
C ALA A 588 26.32 -42.70 -28.05
N GLY A 589 25.50 -42.68 -27.00
CA GLY A 589 25.96 -42.76 -25.60
C GLY A 589 26.34 -41.43 -24.96
N GLN A 590 26.24 -40.29 -25.66
CA GLN A 590 26.56 -39.00 -25.04
C GLN A 590 25.61 -38.66 -23.88
N SER A 591 26.17 -38.05 -22.83
CA SER A 591 25.41 -37.60 -21.67
C SER A 591 24.50 -36.41 -22.04
N TRP A 592 23.39 -36.26 -21.30
CA TRP A 592 22.49 -35.11 -21.49
C TRP A 592 23.23 -33.79 -21.33
N ILE A 593 24.15 -33.71 -20.37
CA ILE A 593 24.95 -32.51 -20.08
C ILE A 593 25.74 -32.10 -21.33
N SER A 594 26.44 -33.04 -21.98
CA SER A 594 27.23 -32.75 -23.19
C SER A 594 26.37 -32.22 -24.34
N ILE A 595 25.19 -32.81 -24.55
CA ILE A 595 24.23 -32.39 -25.58
C ILE A 595 23.64 -30.99 -25.28
N LEU A 596 23.37 -30.71 -23.99
CA LEU A 596 22.74 -29.49 -23.51
C LEU A 596 23.71 -28.31 -23.32
N GLN A 597 25.00 -28.56 -23.10
CA GLN A 597 25.95 -27.56 -22.61
C GLN A 597 25.99 -26.31 -23.49
N ARG A 598 26.10 -26.47 -24.81
CA ARG A 598 26.25 -25.34 -25.74
C ARG A 598 25.02 -24.43 -25.82
N ARG A 599 23.83 -24.93 -25.50
CA ARG A 599 22.59 -24.13 -25.47
C ARG A 599 22.38 -23.47 -24.10
N ILE A 600 22.58 -24.23 -23.03
CA ILE A 600 22.44 -23.73 -21.66
C ILE A 600 23.42 -22.58 -21.41
N VAL A 601 24.68 -22.69 -21.85
CA VAL A 601 25.69 -21.63 -21.66
C VAL A 601 25.26 -20.30 -22.27
N LYS A 602 24.60 -20.31 -23.44
CA LYS A 602 24.14 -19.06 -24.08
C LYS A 602 23.02 -18.39 -23.29
N ASP A 603 22.05 -19.18 -22.84
CA ASP A 603 20.91 -18.66 -22.08
C ASP A 603 21.35 -18.21 -20.67
N LEU A 604 22.28 -18.93 -20.03
CA LEU A 604 22.87 -18.53 -18.75
C LEU A 604 23.69 -17.25 -18.89
N PHE A 605 24.48 -17.09 -19.97
CA PHE A 605 25.25 -15.87 -20.20
C PHE A 605 24.33 -14.66 -20.39
N ALA A 606 23.27 -14.79 -21.18
CA ALA A 606 22.25 -13.75 -21.32
C ALA A 606 21.56 -13.43 -19.98
N GLY A 607 21.24 -14.47 -19.19
CA GLY A 607 20.68 -14.31 -17.85
C GLY A 607 21.61 -13.56 -16.90
N ILE A 608 22.90 -13.87 -16.89
CA ILE A 608 23.91 -13.18 -16.07
C ILE A 608 24.02 -11.70 -16.46
N ILE A 609 23.99 -11.36 -17.76
CA ILE A 609 23.99 -9.96 -18.21
C ILE A 609 22.77 -9.22 -17.67
N ILE A 610 21.57 -9.81 -17.79
CA ILE A 610 20.33 -9.22 -17.28
C ILE A 610 20.43 -8.98 -15.76
N VAL A 611 20.89 -9.99 -15.01
CA VAL A 611 21.09 -9.86 -13.56
C VAL A 611 22.10 -8.76 -13.23
N GLY A 612 23.21 -8.68 -13.95
CA GLY A 612 24.22 -7.63 -13.76
C GLY A 612 23.66 -6.23 -13.96
N ILE A 613 22.85 -6.01 -14.99
CA ILE A 613 22.17 -4.72 -15.23
C ILE A 613 21.22 -4.39 -14.09
N VAL A 614 20.39 -5.34 -13.64
CA VAL A 614 19.43 -5.09 -12.55
C VAL A 614 20.15 -4.82 -11.24
N VAL A 615 21.22 -5.55 -10.92
CA VAL A 615 22.00 -5.34 -9.69
C VAL A 615 22.62 -3.94 -9.65
N VAL A 616 23.11 -3.41 -10.77
CA VAL A 616 23.65 -2.04 -10.86
C VAL A 616 22.57 -0.98 -10.61
N LEU A 617 21.33 -1.25 -11.01
CA LEU A 617 20.20 -0.31 -10.86
C LEU A 617 19.48 -0.42 -9.51
N GLN A 618 19.78 -1.44 -8.69
CA GLN A 618 19.08 -1.69 -7.43
C GLN A 618 19.82 -1.17 -6.20
N LYS A 619 19.05 -0.87 -5.15
CA LYS A 619 19.57 -0.42 -3.86
C LYS A 619 20.32 -1.56 -3.14
N PRO A 620 21.39 -1.27 -2.36
CA PRO A 620 22.17 -2.30 -1.66
C PRO A 620 21.33 -3.20 -0.74
N GLY A 621 20.35 -2.62 -0.04
CA GLY A 621 19.49 -3.34 0.92
C GLY A 621 18.52 -4.36 0.30
N THR A 622 18.34 -4.39 -1.02
CA THR A 622 17.44 -5.32 -1.72
C THR A 622 18.17 -6.42 -2.49
N MET A 623 19.52 -6.43 -2.47
CA MET A 623 20.34 -7.36 -3.26
C MET A 623 20.05 -8.84 -2.95
N GLY A 624 19.77 -9.18 -1.69
CA GLY A 624 19.47 -10.57 -1.30
C GLY A 624 18.28 -11.17 -2.05
N ALA A 625 17.16 -10.44 -2.13
CA ALA A 625 15.96 -10.89 -2.84
C ALA A 625 16.19 -11.02 -4.35
N VAL A 626 16.93 -10.07 -4.94
CA VAL A 626 17.33 -10.11 -6.36
C VAL A 626 18.18 -11.34 -6.66
N LEU A 627 19.14 -11.67 -5.79
CA LEU A 627 20.00 -12.84 -5.96
C LEU A 627 19.22 -14.14 -5.84
N VAL A 628 18.24 -14.23 -4.95
CA VAL A 628 17.34 -15.40 -4.85
C VAL A 628 16.51 -15.56 -6.13
N ALA A 629 15.91 -14.48 -6.63
CA ALA A 629 15.16 -14.50 -7.88
C ALA A 629 16.04 -14.84 -9.10
N ALA A 630 17.28 -14.33 -9.12
CA ALA A 630 18.28 -14.65 -10.14
C ALA A 630 18.69 -16.12 -10.07
N ALA A 631 18.94 -16.66 -8.88
CA ALA A 631 19.29 -18.08 -8.68
C ALA A 631 18.17 -19.00 -9.16
N TYR A 632 16.91 -18.67 -8.82
CA TYR A 632 15.74 -19.36 -9.36
C TYR A 632 15.73 -19.33 -10.90
N GLY A 633 15.96 -18.16 -11.49
CA GLY A 633 16.11 -17.94 -12.92
C GLY A 633 17.12 -18.85 -13.60
N LEU A 634 18.34 -18.83 -13.07
CA LEU A 634 19.47 -19.56 -13.60
C LEU A 634 19.32 -21.08 -13.37
N LEU A 635 18.49 -21.53 -12.44
CA LEU A 635 18.16 -22.94 -12.22
C LEU A 635 17.00 -23.44 -13.09
N ILE A 636 15.94 -22.67 -13.27
CA ILE A 636 14.75 -23.14 -14.00
C ILE A 636 15.01 -23.30 -15.51
N VAL A 637 15.87 -22.46 -16.10
CA VAL A 637 16.25 -22.52 -17.51
C VAL A 637 16.93 -23.86 -17.88
N PRO A 638 18.02 -24.30 -17.22
CA PRO A 638 18.65 -25.57 -17.54
C PRO A 638 17.74 -26.77 -17.26
N LEU A 639 16.93 -26.73 -16.19
CA LEU A 639 15.94 -27.77 -15.89
C LEU A 639 14.89 -27.88 -17.00
N SER A 640 14.40 -26.74 -17.51
CA SER A 640 13.45 -26.68 -18.62
C SER A 640 14.03 -27.32 -19.90
N HIS A 641 15.29 -27.00 -20.24
CA HIS A 641 15.99 -27.60 -21.38
C HIS A 641 16.21 -29.10 -21.22
N LEU A 642 16.53 -29.58 -20.02
CA LEU A 642 16.68 -31.00 -19.73
C LEU A 642 15.35 -31.76 -19.90
N PHE A 643 14.26 -31.21 -19.39
CA PHE A 643 12.94 -31.83 -19.46
C PHE A 643 12.42 -31.86 -20.90
N ALA A 644 12.47 -30.72 -21.62
CA ALA A 644 12.09 -30.61 -23.02
C ALA A 644 12.92 -31.55 -23.93
N THR A 645 14.23 -31.54 -23.68
CA THR A 645 15.23 -32.60 -23.88
C THR A 645 14.70 -34.02 -24.03
N ARG A 646 14.49 -34.60 -22.85
CA ARG A 646 14.03 -35.98 -22.63
C ARG A 646 12.66 -36.22 -23.25
N TRP A 647 11.78 -35.23 -23.18
CA TRP A 647 10.44 -35.34 -23.74
C TRP A 647 10.46 -35.49 -25.26
N CYS A 648 11.24 -34.67 -25.98
CA CYS A 648 11.39 -34.79 -27.43
C CYS A 648 12.05 -36.11 -27.83
N PHE A 649 13.08 -36.55 -27.09
CA PHE A 649 13.75 -37.82 -27.34
C PHE A 649 12.78 -39.02 -27.22
N ASN A 650 11.98 -39.06 -26.16
CA ASN A 650 10.95 -40.09 -25.98
C ASN A 650 9.87 -40.01 -27.05
N GLY A 651 9.51 -38.80 -27.50
CA GLY A 651 8.56 -38.58 -28.58
C GLY A 651 9.04 -39.15 -29.92
N VAL A 652 10.30 -38.88 -30.30
CA VAL A 652 10.92 -39.42 -31.52
C VAL A 652 11.08 -40.93 -31.43
N SER A 653 11.55 -41.46 -30.29
CA SER A 653 11.68 -42.91 -30.05
C SER A 653 10.35 -43.66 -30.22
N ARG A 654 9.23 -43.05 -29.80
CA ARG A 654 7.87 -43.60 -29.93
C ARG A 654 7.16 -43.21 -31.24
N ARG A 655 7.83 -42.56 -32.19
CA ARG A 655 7.26 -42.03 -33.45
C ARG A 655 6.03 -41.14 -33.27
N ARG A 656 5.97 -40.38 -32.16
CA ARG A 656 4.84 -39.48 -31.82
C ARG A 656 5.04 -38.03 -32.28
N ILE A 657 6.27 -37.66 -32.65
CA ILE A 657 6.68 -36.33 -33.10
C ILE A 657 7.44 -36.53 -34.40
#